data_AF-A0A1M6RLC6-F1
#
_entry.id   AF-A0A1M6RLC6-F1
#
_cell.length_a   1.000
_cell.length_b   1.000
_cell.length_c   1.000
_cell.angle_alpha   90.00
_cell.angle_beta   90.00
_cell.angle_gamma   90.00
#
_symmetry.space_group_name_H-M   'P 1'
#
loop_
_entity.id
_entity.type
_entity.pdbx_description
1 polymer ?
#
loop_
_entity_poly.entity_id
_entity_poly.type
_entity_poly.pdbx_seq_one_letter_code
_entity_poly.pdbx_strand_id
1 'polypeptide(L)'
;MAKGKVSKIKSKRVFPAICSLIILVSFIITSNIVLAEEIISPTVANTPIMGEQVMSRGQAFTFLRERNKAKTDIYIEEFVQITWEEAKIEGIRPDVAFCQMMLETGFLKFGGDVKEEQNNFAGIGATGSGAPGHSFPSIRIGVRAVIQHLKAYASKEPLNQECVDPRYHLVKKGCAPYVEDLSGKWAVGSDYGGKIISLINTGKELIDHQAVSSLKDFYVKDAKTQKTIGFEQLFNNREYYITAKAESTNKPLYKFWTKNNKTGEIKILTDYTENDKFLWSAPANTDYYSIGVCVKDKYAVPEIEVQDQWERNVKVVAGKAKVSNVAIYSGNKRVDNNEIFNGMQYTLRATAKADTEALYQFRIKDLNTNKWTVLRDFSESSTYQWKVTSDSDNYVLGVRVKDKHGNEGVYGEKYSGVIIKTLSGSIDNFNVYNGSNVVNEVNVGDTYTIKATATGINNPVYRFWIKDVNNKNISVLKDYSTASEFKWVVNGVGERYILGVDVRGDNMDSSQKFTKQVEVKAINTGAKLESFNSYLGDMEISTGIHVPGAKYTLKAKATSKNRPMYQFWVKDVLANKWTMIKDYGYENTCQWTAPKVGEDYQIGVHVKDERSIRDFDDHKYVSVKIYQPEVEPCKVDIVLDAGHGNTNLKTNGIDSGAVGVGGVLESNLTQIYVKKLGAYLESLGYKVLYTRDFLKGYNQVTDDLQQRVDVANYNNASLFFSMHFNSYADPSVSGIESYYSSFRPNLDNTDIVSTENLTYDKTPTQAAIDSKQLGADILNSLSTLGFNNRGVKDRGLYVTKNTNMPSILLEGGFLTNSDEIKKLTDPSFQDKMVKIIGDSVRAFLDK
;
A
#
# COMPACT_ATOMS: atom_id res chain seq x y z
N MET A 1 -16.86 63.11 5.23
CA MET A 1 -17.27 64.52 5.02
C MET A 1 -16.06 65.44 5.19
N ALA A 2 -16.13 66.66 4.63
CA ALA A 2 -15.29 67.83 4.91
C ALA A 2 -13.75 67.77 4.72
N LYS A 3 -13.34 68.55 3.71
CA LYS A 3 -12.02 69.07 3.33
C LYS A 3 -11.26 69.80 4.46
N GLY A 4 -9.93 69.94 4.33
CA GLY A 4 -9.13 70.96 5.04
C GLY A 4 -7.65 70.98 4.61
N LYS A 5 -7.07 72.15 4.28
CA LYS A 5 -5.71 72.34 3.71
C LYS A 5 -5.03 73.55 4.38
N VAL A 6 -3.69 73.50 4.64
CA VAL A 6 -2.75 74.67 4.70
C VAL A 6 -2.96 75.63 5.93
N SER A 7 -2.03 76.44 6.50
CA SER A 7 -0.62 76.86 6.26
C SER A 7 0.17 77.24 7.54
N LYS A 8 1.50 77.03 7.52
CA LYS A 8 2.63 77.90 8.00
C LYS A 8 2.61 78.65 9.37
N ILE A 9 3.68 78.39 10.14
CA ILE A 9 4.63 79.35 10.79
C ILE A 9 4.13 80.33 11.87
N LYS A 10 4.73 80.25 13.08
CA LYS A 10 5.39 81.39 13.78
C LYS A 10 6.33 80.94 14.91
N SER A 11 7.22 81.83 15.34
CA SER A 11 8.43 81.60 16.16
C SER A 11 8.34 82.15 17.59
N LYS A 12 9.20 81.66 18.51
CA LYS A 12 10.19 82.48 19.25
C LYS A 12 11.14 81.68 20.17
N ARG A 13 12.27 82.34 20.50
CA ARG A 13 13.50 81.93 21.23
C ARG A 13 13.24 81.55 22.72
N VAL A 14 14.22 81.00 23.46
CA VAL A 14 15.25 81.73 24.26
C VAL A 14 16.55 80.88 24.49
N PHE A 15 17.69 81.57 24.70
CA PHE A 15 19.08 81.11 24.96
C PHE A 15 19.37 80.86 26.48
N PRO A 16 20.47 80.22 26.96
CA PRO A 16 21.90 80.67 26.90
C PRO A 16 22.88 79.61 26.31
N ALA A 17 24.03 79.91 25.66
CA ALA A 17 25.29 80.58 26.07
C ALA A 17 26.23 79.69 26.94
N ILE A 18 27.57 79.64 26.82
CA ILE A 18 28.61 80.21 25.92
C ILE A 18 29.87 79.31 26.05
N CYS A 19 30.68 79.13 24.98
CA CYS A 19 32.18 79.16 24.99
C CYS A 19 32.76 78.75 23.62
N SER A 20 33.83 79.43 23.17
CA SER A 20 34.34 79.40 21.79
C SER A 20 35.87 79.41 21.71
N LEU A 21 36.45 78.75 20.70
CA LEU A 21 37.73 79.06 20.01
C LEU A 21 37.80 78.12 18.76
N ILE A 22 37.72 78.57 17.49
CA ILE A 22 38.69 79.35 16.68
C ILE A 22 40.04 78.60 16.59
N ILE A 23 40.53 78.12 15.43
CA ILE A 23 41.19 78.90 14.34
C ILE A 23 40.98 78.28 12.93
N LEU A 24 41.19 79.12 11.91
CA LEU A 24 40.94 78.94 10.46
C LEU A 24 42.07 78.21 9.69
N VAL A 25 41.73 77.67 8.52
CA VAL A 25 42.65 77.24 7.44
C VAL A 25 43.22 78.46 6.70
N SER A 26 44.49 78.41 6.25
CA SER A 26 45.00 79.22 5.12
C SER A 26 46.23 78.60 4.43
N PHE A 27 46.21 78.63 3.09
CA PHE A 27 47.33 78.35 2.17
C PHE A 27 48.32 79.53 2.13
N ILE A 28 49.64 79.29 2.04
CA ILE A 28 50.60 80.25 1.47
C ILE A 28 51.66 79.50 0.63
N ILE A 29 51.89 79.98 -0.58
CA ILE A 29 53.05 79.71 -1.45
C ILE A 29 53.90 80.99 -1.47
N THR A 30 55.23 80.92 -1.31
CA THR A 30 56.22 81.70 -2.12
C THR A 30 57.71 81.41 -1.81
N SER A 31 58.41 80.91 -2.84
CA SER A 31 59.76 81.29 -3.34
C SER A 31 60.97 81.61 -2.42
N ASN A 32 62.00 80.76 -2.58
CA ASN A 32 63.40 81.06 -2.91
C ASN A 32 64.20 82.17 -2.18
N ILE A 33 65.29 81.74 -1.52
CA ILE A 33 66.60 82.43 -1.58
C ILE A 33 67.67 81.42 -1.98
N VAL A 34 68.58 81.84 -2.85
CA VAL A 34 69.69 81.07 -3.41
C VAL A 34 70.93 81.21 -2.51
N LEU A 35 71.63 80.10 -2.26
CA LEU A 35 73.07 80.12 -1.98
C LEU A 35 73.80 79.57 -3.21
N ALA A 36 74.81 80.30 -3.66
CA ALA A 36 75.57 79.96 -4.86
C ALA A 36 76.90 79.30 -4.45
N GLU A 37 77.10 78.06 -4.88
CA GLU A 37 78.42 77.42 -4.97
C GLU A 37 78.57 76.74 -6.33
N GLU A 38 79.71 77.04 -6.95
CA GLU A 38 80.35 76.51 -8.16
C GLU A 38 79.51 75.90 -9.31
N ILE A 39 79.66 76.51 -10.49
CA ILE A 39 79.29 75.93 -11.79
C ILE A 39 80.27 74.79 -12.11
N ILE A 40 79.97 73.60 -11.58
CA ILE A 40 80.45 72.34 -12.14
C ILE A 40 79.41 71.89 -13.15
N SER A 41 79.83 71.63 -14.40
CA SER A 41 78.96 71.04 -15.41
C SER A 41 78.34 69.75 -14.85
N PRO A 42 77.01 69.58 -14.81
CA PRO A 42 76.41 68.40 -14.23
C PRO A 42 76.74 67.18 -15.10
N THR A 43 77.78 66.47 -14.70
CA THR A 43 78.02 65.09 -15.09
C THR A 43 76.72 64.33 -14.91
N VAL A 44 76.21 63.72 -15.98
CA VAL A 44 74.98 62.93 -15.93
C VAL A 44 75.12 61.92 -14.80
N ALA A 45 74.29 62.05 -13.77
CA ALA A 45 74.35 61.18 -12.62
C ALA A 45 73.86 59.79 -13.04
N ASN A 46 74.80 58.83 -13.13
CA ASN A 46 74.51 57.48 -13.57
C ASN A 46 73.42 56.83 -12.68
N THR A 47 72.54 56.08 -13.31
CA THR A 47 71.36 55.44 -12.71
C THR A 47 71.80 54.21 -11.92
N PRO A 48 71.74 54.19 -10.57
CA PRO A 48 72.20 53.02 -9.81
C PRO A 48 71.27 51.83 -10.05
N ILE A 49 71.85 50.61 -10.08
CA ILE A 49 71.09 49.35 -10.17
C ILE A 49 70.61 48.88 -8.78
N MET A 50 71.37 49.20 -7.73
CA MET A 50 71.00 48.96 -6.33
C MET A 50 70.14 50.12 -5.78
N GLY A 51 69.24 49.84 -4.84
CA GLY A 51 68.46 50.86 -4.12
C GLY A 51 66.96 50.86 -4.42
N GLU A 52 66.30 52.00 -4.19
CA GLU A 52 64.85 52.16 -4.33
C GLU A 52 64.41 52.49 -5.76
N GLN A 53 63.26 51.96 -6.16
CA GLN A 53 62.58 52.24 -7.43
C GLN A 53 62.08 53.70 -7.55
N VAL A 54 61.99 54.18 -8.80
CA VAL A 54 61.29 55.45 -9.14
C VAL A 54 59.96 55.22 -9.86
N MET A 55 59.66 53.98 -10.25
CA MET A 55 58.35 53.56 -10.79
C MET A 55 57.65 52.66 -9.77
N SER A 56 56.34 52.84 -9.56
CA SER A 56 55.55 52.07 -8.59
C SER A 56 55.10 50.70 -9.14
N ARG A 57 54.62 49.82 -8.25
CA ARG A 57 54.06 48.51 -8.64
C ARG A 57 52.82 48.65 -9.54
N GLY A 58 51.94 49.61 -9.21
CA GLY A 58 50.73 49.90 -10.00
C GLY A 58 51.04 50.50 -11.37
N GLN A 59 52.09 51.34 -11.44
CA GLN A 59 52.62 51.83 -12.70
C GLN A 59 53.21 50.70 -13.55
N ALA A 60 53.99 49.79 -12.97
CA ALA A 60 54.57 48.63 -13.67
C ALA A 60 53.49 47.65 -14.20
N PHE A 61 52.46 47.37 -13.39
CA PHE A 61 51.28 46.60 -13.81
C PHE A 61 50.62 47.25 -15.04
N THR A 62 50.32 48.56 -14.96
CA THR A 62 49.70 49.32 -16.04
C THR A 62 50.58 49.32 -17.30
N PHE A 63 51.87 49.55 -17.13
CA PHE A 63 52.87 49.62 -18.19
C PHE A 63 52.92 48.32 -19.02
N LEU A 64 52.92 47.16 -18.35
CA LEU A 64 52.89 45.85 -19.02
C LEU A 64 51.51 45.55 -19.61
N ARG A 65 50.41 45.82 -18.89
CA ARG A 65 49.03 45.57 -19.36
C ARG A 65 48.70 46.28 -20.66
N GLU A 66 49.12 47.54 -20.81
CA GLU A 66 48.95 48.31 -22.05
C GLU A 66 49.71 47.70 -23.23
N ARG A 67 50.90 47.13 -22.97
CA ARG A 67 51.87 46.69 -23.98
C ARG A 67 51.77 45.19 -24.30
N ASN A 68 51.16 44.39 -23.43
CA ASN A 68 50.87 42.97 -23.67
C ASN A 68 49.46 42.58 -23.18
N LYS A 69 48.44 42.95 -23.97
CA LYS A 69 47.03 42.59 -23.76
C LYS A 69 46.71 41.09 -23.87
N ALA A 70 47.69 40.25 -24.21
CA ALA A 70 47.51 38.79 -24.26
C ALA A 70 47.75 38.11 -22.90
N LYS A 71 48.38 38.80 -21.94
CA LYS A 71 48.48 38.33 -20.55
C LYS A 71 47.26 38.76 -19.76
N THR A 72 46.79 37.88 -18.89
CA THR A 72 45.69 38.19 -17.96
C THR A 72 46.18 39.13 -16.87
N ASP A 73 45.28 39.95 -16.33
CA ASP A 73 45.58 40.82 -15.19
C ASP A 73 46.17 40.01 -14.00
N ILE A 74 45.73 38.77 -13.80
CA ILE A 74 46.27 37.87 -12.77
C ILE A 74 47.76 37.55 -13.02
N TYR A 75 48.12 37.16 -14.24
CA TYR A 75 49.51 36.82 -14.60
C TYR A 75 50.44 38.05 -14.51
N ILE A 76 49.94 39.22 -14.95
CA ILE A 76 50.69 40.48 -14.88
C ILE A 76 50.97 40.85 -13.42
N GLU A 77 49.96 40.77 -12.54
CA GLU A 77 50.13 41.09 -11.12
C GLU A 77 51.08 40.10 -10.44
N GLU A 78 50.96 38.79 -10.69
CA GLU A 78 51.87 37.78 -10.15
C GLU A 78 53.33 38.04 -10.57
N PHE A 79 53.57 38.30 -11.85
CA PHE A 79 54.91 38.60 -12.37
C PHE A 79 55.51 39.86 -11.75
N VAL A 80 54.72 40.94 -11.67
CA VAL A 80 55.17 42.22 -11.10
C VAL A 80 55.39 42.10 -9.58
N GLN A 81 54.50 41.43 -8.85
CA GLN A 81 54.68 41.18 -7.41
C GLN A 81 55.95 40.38 -7.13
N ILE A 82 56.17 39.28 -7.84
CA ILE A 82 57.39 38.46 -7.73
C ILE A 82 58.64 39.31 -7.98
N THR A 83 58.62 40.18 -8.98
CA THR A 83 59.75 41.07 -9.30
C THR A 83 60.06 42.04 -8.16
N TRP A 84 59.03 42.63 -7.54
CA TRP A 84 59.21 43.55 -6.41
C TRP A 84 59.75 42.84 -5.16
N GLU A 85 59.26 41.65 -4.85
CA GLU A 85 59.69 40.87 -3.69
C GLU A 85 61.15 40.39 -3.83
N GLU A 86 61.48 39.72 -4.94
CA GLU A 86 62.80 39.14 -5.16
C GLU A 86 63.89 40.22 -5.25
N ALA A 87 63.58 41.38 -5.87
CA ALA A 87 64.56 42.45 -6.04
C ALA A 87 64.84 43.18 -4.72
N LYS A 88 63.78 43.44 -3.92
CA LYS A 88 63.88 44.01 -2.58
C LYS A 88 64.74 43.15 -1.65
N ILE A 89 64.62 41.81 -1.72
CA ILE A 89 65.45 40.91 -0.90
C ILE A 89 66.95 41.09 -1.24
N GLU A 90 67.30 41.25 -2.51
CA GLU A 90 68.70 41.37 -2.93
C GLU A 90 69.25 42.80 -2.88
N GLY A 91 68.40 43.81 -2.66
CA GLY A 91 68.75 45.24 -2.68
C GLY A 91 68.79 45.85 -4.08
N ILE A 92 68.25 45.13 -5.06
CA ILE A 92 68.16 45.54 -6.47
C ILE A 92 66.91 46.39 -6.66
N ARG A 93 67.02 47.42 -7.49
CA ARG A 93 65.88 48.22 -7.91
C ARG A 93 64.87 47.39 -8.73
N PRO A 94 63.63 47.20 -8.27
CA PRO A 94 62.67 46.37 -8.98
C PRO A 94 62.22 46.97 -10.30
N ASP A 95 62.21 48.31 -10.44
CA ASP A 95 61.92 48.98 -11.71
C ASP A 95 63.02 48.74 -12.75
N VAL A 96 64.30 48.71 -12.34
CA VAL A 96 65.43 48.35 -13.20
C VAL A 96 65.30 46.89 -13.66
N ALA A 97 65.13 45.94 -12.72
CA ALA A 97 64.99 44.52 -13.06
C ALA A 97 63.75 44.26 -13.94
N PHE A 98 62.61 44.89 -13.64
CA PHE A 98 61.39 44.80 -14.43
C PHE A 98 61.59 45.34 -15.86
N CYS A 99 62.09 46.58 -16.00
CA CYS A 99 62.31 47.19 -17.32
C CYS A 99 63.38 46.43 -18.13
N GLN A 100 64.39 45.85 -17.48
CA GLN A 100 65.31 44.93 -18.11
C GLN A 100 64.59 43.69 -18.66
N MET A 101 63.80 42.99 -17.85
CA MET A 101 63.04 41.83 -18.29
C MET A 101 62.03 42.17 -19.39
N MET A 102 61.42 43.36 -19.38
CA MET A 102 60.54 43.82 -20.47
C MET A 102 61.30 44.04 -21.77
N LEU A 103 62.53 44.56 -21.70
CA LEU A 103 63.41 44.75 -22.86
C LEU A 103 63.85 43.41 -23.45
N GLU A 104 64.32 42.48 -22.62
CA GLU A 104 64.82 41.16 -23.02
C GLU A 104 63.73 40.25 -23.62
N THR A 105 62.51 40.29 -23.07
CA THR A 105 61.40 39.41 -23.48
C THR A 105 60.42 40.03 -24.48
N GLY A 106 60.62 41.30 -24.85
CA GLY A 106 59.65 42.06 -25.65
C GLY A 106 58.29 42.22 -24.95
N PHE A 107 58.29 42.57 -23.66
CA PHE A 107 57.13 42.64 -22.77
C PHE A 107 56.44 41.29 -22.55
N LEU A 108 57.20 40.24 -22.23
CA LEU A 108 56.73 38.86 -22.03
C LEU A 108 56.02 38.28 -23.26
N LYS A 109 56.59 38.54 -24.45
CA LYS A 109 56.13 37.99 -25.75
C LYS A 109 57.08 36.96 -26.35
N PHE A 110 58.32 36.89 -25.86
CA PHE A 110 59.30 35.84 -26.18
C PHE A 110 59.54 35.65 -27.68
N GLY A 111 59.94 36.74 -28.36
CA GLY A 111 60.19 36.76 -29.81
C GLY A 111 61.60 36.34 -30.25
N GLY A 112 62.37 35.65 -29.40
CA GLY A 112 63.75 35.23 -29.66
C GLY A 112 63.98 33.73 -29.44
N ASP A 113 65.24 33.32 -29.25
CA ASP A 113 65.61 31.90 -29.02
C ASP A 113 65.05 31.32 -27.70
N VAL A 114 64.70 32.18 -26.74
CA VAL A 114 64.11 31.81 -25.45
C VAL A 114 62.58 31.83 -25.53
N LYS A 115 61.95 30.74 -25.09
CA LYS A 115 60.49 30.58 -25.02
C LYS A 115 59.93 30.91 -23.64
N GLU A 116 58.63 31.21 -23.58
CA GLU A 116 57.94 31.60 -22.35
C GLU A 116 58.00 30.51 -21.26
N GLU A 117 57.85 29.25 -21.65
CA GLU A 117 57.80 28.12 -20.71
C GLU A 117 59.13 27.90 -19.97
N GLN A 118 60.21 28.53 -20.44
CA GLN A 118 61.52 28.48 -19.80
C GLN A 118 61.65 29.41 -18.59
N ASN A 119 60.70 30.35 -18.37
CA ASN A 119 60.79 31.38 -17.33
C ASN A 119 62.13 32.16 -17.33
N ASN A 120 62.82 32.25 -18.48
CA ASN A 120 64.14 32.87 -18.59
C ASN A 120 64.00 34.30 -19.11
N PHE A 121 63.69 35.22 -18.19
CA PHE A 121 63.33 36.61 -18.53
C PHE A 121 64.52 37.52 -18.89
N ALA A 122 65.73 36.96 -18.99
CA ALA A 122 66.98 37.70 -19.22
C ALA A 122 67.92 37.05 -20.25
N GLY A 123 67.48 36.03 -20.98
CA GLY A 123 68.33 35.35 -21.96
C GLY A 123 69.51 34.59 -21.34
N ILE A 124 69.46 34.24 -20.05
CA ILE A 124 70.59 33.63 -19.33
C ILE A 124 71.00 32.33 -20.04
N GLY A 125 72.21 32.32 -20.60
CA GLY A 125 72.75 31.17 -21.33
C GLY A 125 72.43 31.10 -22.83
N ALA A 126 71.57 31.97 -23.37
CA ALA A 126 71.33 32.03 -24.81
C ALA A 126 72.54 32.62 -25.54
N THR A 127 72.84 32.13 -26.74
CA THR A 127 74.00 32.55 -27.56
C THR A 127 73.64 33.01 -28.96
N GLY A 128 72.35 33.02 -29.31
CA GLY A 128 71.87 33.19 -30.68
C GLY A 128 71.93 31.89 -31.49
N SER A 129 71.34 31.92 -32.68
CA SER A 129 71.29 30.81 -33.65
C SER A 129 70.53 29.55 -33.16
N GLY A 130 69.49 29.72 -32.35
CA GLY A 130 68.61 28.63 -31.93
C GLY A 130 69.03 27.89 -30.66
N ALA A 131 69.99 28.44 -29.90
CA ALA A 131 70.39 27.91 -28.59
C ALA A 131 69.53 28.55 -27.48
N PRO A 132 68.58 27.80 -26.85
CA PRO A 132 67.51 28.39 -26.05
C PRO A 132 67.91 28.85 -24.63
N GLY A 133 69.19 28.75 -24.27
CA GLY A 133 69.67 29.09 -22.92
C GLY A 133 69.12 28.20 -21.80
N HIS A 134 69.19 28.69 -20.56
CA HIS A 134 68.69 27.97 -19.39
C HIS A 134 67.16 28.05 -19.25
N SER A 135 66.59 27.13 -18.48
CA SER A 135 65.17 27.12 -18.10
C SER A 135 65.03 27.05 -16.58
N PHE A 136 64.05 27.76 -16.03
CA PHE A 136 63.77 27.86 -14.61
C PHE A 136 62.37 27.27 -14.30
N PRO A 137 62.20 26.56 -13.17
CA PRO A 137 60.99 25.77 -12.90
C PRO A 137 59.74 26.60 -12.59
N SER A 138 59.87 27.91 -12.34
CA SER A 138 58.74 28.81 -12.15
C SER A 138 59.14 30.26 -12.44
N ILE A 139 58.13 31.13 -12.61
CA ILE A 139 58.30 32.58 -12.75
C ILE A 139 59.21 33.13 -11.65
N ARG A 140 58.97 32.73 -10.38
CA ARG A 140 59.77 33.19 -9.24
C ARG A 140 61.25 32.81 -9.33
N ILE A 141 61.57 31.57 -9.69
CA ILE A 141 62.97 31.15 -9.82
C ILE A 141 63.64 31.81 -11.03
N GLY A 142 62.90 32.02 -12.11
CA GLY A 142 63.36 32.77 -13.28
C GLY A 142 63.70 34.23 -12.96
N VAL A 143 62.76 34.95 -12.33
CA VAL A 143 62.94 36.34 -11.90
C VAL A 143 64.08 36.46 -10.89
N ARG A 144 64.18 35.55 -9.92
CA ARG A 144 65.31 35.47 -8.98
C ARG A 144 66.65 35.30 -9.69
N ALA A 145 66.73 34.44 -10.71
CA ALA A 145 67.95 34.27 -11.49
C ALA A 145 68.36 35.58 -12.21
N VAL A 146 67.41 36.34 -12.78
CA VAL A 146 67.69 37.66 -13.36
C VAL A 146 68.26 38.61 -12.32
N ILE A 147 67.63 38.69 -11.14
CA ILE A 147 68.01 39.60 -10.06
C ILE A 147 69.38 39.25 -9.48
N GLN A 148 69.70 37.96 -9.34
CA GLN A 148 71.02 37.51 -8.92
C GLN A 148 72.08 37.79 -9.98
N HIS A 149 71.78 37.58 -11.27
CA HIS A 149 72.68 37.95 -12.35
C HIS A 149 72.96 39.47 -12.31
N LEU A 150 71.91 40.28 -12.21
CA LEU A 150 71.98 41.74 -12.13
C LEU A 150 72.74 42.22 -10.89
N LYS A 151 72.57 41.59 -9.73
CA LYS A 151 73.38 41.85 -8.52
C LYS A 151 74.85 41.50 -8.69
N ALA A 152 75.17 40.45 -9.46
CA ALA A 152 76.56 40.15 -9.79
C ALA A 152 77.24 41.28 -10.57
N TYR A 153 76.52 41.92 -11.49
CA TYR A 153 77.01 43.10 -12.20
C TYR A 153 77.09 44.31 -11.27
N ALA A 154 76.04 44.57 -10.48
CA ALA A 154 75.87 45.80 -9.70
C ALA A 154 76.75 45.87 -8.43
N SER A 155 76.99 44.75 -7.76
CA SER A 155 77.52 44.76 -6.39
C SER A 155 78.59 43.70 -6.13
N LYS A 156 79.36 43.93 -5.07
CA LYS A 156 80.27 42.94 -4.46
C LYS A 156 79.67 42.26 -3.23
N GLU A 157 78.53 42.75 -2.74
CA GLU A 157 77.81 42.16 -1.62
C GLU A 157 77.34 40.73 -1.95
N PRO A 158 77.36 39.81 -0.96
CA PRO A 158 76.86 38.44 -1.16
C PRO A 158 75.36 38.44 -1.49
N LEU A 159 74.89 37.33 -2.06
CA LEU A 159 73.46 37.09 -2.23
C LEU A 159 72.79 36.92 -0.86
N ASN A 160 71.58 37.44 -0.74
CA ASN A 160 70.72 37.26 0.43
C ASN A 160 69.87 35.98 0.33
N GLN A 161 69.81 35.37 -0.86
CA GLN A 161 69.16 34.09 -1.13
C GLN A 161 70.11 33.05 -1.73
N GLU A 162 69.68 31.78 -1.74
CA GLU A 162 70.37 30.69 -2.44
C GLU A 162 70.55 31.01 -3.94
N CYS A 163 71.75 30.76 -4.46
CA CYS A 163 72.11 31.06 -5.85
C CYS A 163 71.41 30.10 -6.83
N VAL A 164 70.46 30.62 -7.61
CA VAL A 164 69.74 29.89 -8.67
C VAL A 164 70.21 30.26 -10.08
N ASP A 165 70.94 31.37 -10.25
CA ASP A 165 71.58 31.75 -11.52
C ASP A 165 72.80 30.84 -11.80
N PRO A 166 72.75 29.96 -12.84
CA PRO A 166 73.86 29.05 -13.15
C PRO A 166 75.13 29.78 -13.60
N ARG A 167 75.01 31.03 -14.06
CA ARG A 167 76.10 31.84 -14.59
C ARG A 167 76.60 32.89 -13.59
N TYR A 168 76.09 32.91 -12.36
CA TYR A 168 76.45 33.89 -11.33
C TYR A 168 77.96 33.95 -11.10
N HIS A 169 78.62 32.79 -11.06
CA HIS A 169 80.05 32.65 -10.83
C HIS A 169 80.93 33.15 -12.00
N LEU A 170 80.37 33.34 -13.20
CA LEU A 170 81.09 33.84 -14.38
C LEU A 170 81.20 35.37 -14.42
N VAL A 171 80.34 36.08 -13.68
CA VAL A 171 80.30 37.55 -13.67
C VAL A 171 81.29 38.11 -12.65
N LYS A 172 82.18 39.00 -13.10
CA LYS A 172 83.10 39.75 -12.24
C LYS A 172 82.29 40.70 -11.34
N LYS A 173 82.29 40.44 -10.02
CA LYS A 173 81.42 41.14 -9.06
C LYS A 173 81.64 42.65 -9.02
N GLY A 174 80.54 43.42 -9.14
CA GLY A 174 80.54 44.88 -9.12
C GLY A 174 81.20 45.52 -10.35
N CYS A 175 81.15 44.87 -11.52
CA CYS A 175 81.72 45.41 -12.76
C CYS A 175 80.83 46.45 -13.48
N ALA A 176 79.58 46.60 -13.06
CA ALA A 176 78.60 47.54 -13.60
C ALA A 176 77.62 48.03 -12.51
N PRO A 177 78.02 48.95 -11.61
CA PRO A 177 77.14 49.46 -10.54
C PRO A 177 75.91 50.24 -11.04
N TYR A 178 75.99 50.80 -12.25
CA TYR A 178 74.95 51.65 -12.84
C TYR A 178 74.32 51.02 -14.10
N VAL A 179 73.09 51.40 -14.43
CA VAL A 179 72.34 50.84 -15.58
C VAL A 179 73.07 51.15 -16.90
N GLU A 180 73.71 52.31 -16.99
CA GLU A 180 74.54 52.74 -18.11
C GLU A 180 75.75 51.82 -18.32
N ASP A 181 76.33 51.27 -17.25
CA ASP A 181 77.45 50.33 -17.31
C ASP A 181 77.10 48.98 -17.95
N LEU A 182 75.82 48.62 -18.05
CA LEU A 182 75.38 47.36 -18.66
C LEU A 182 75.62 47.34 -20.18
N SER A 183 75.70 48.51 -20.83
CA SER A 183 76.09 48.66 -22.23
C SER A 183 77.51 48.11 -22.47
N GLY A 184 77.64 47.14 -23.38
CA GLY A 184 78.90 46.45 -23.67
C GLY A 184 79.36 45.43 -22.62
N LYS A 185 78.66 45.28 -21.48
CA LYS A 185 78.99 44.30 -20.43
C LYS A 185 77.94 43.21 -20.27
N TRP A 186 76.65 43.58 -20.26
CA TRP A 186 75.53 42.64 -20.26
C TRP A 186 75.13 42.27 -21.69
N ALA A 187 75.00 43.27 -22.56
CA ALA A 187 74.70 43.09 -23.98
C ALA A 187 75.75 43.82 -24.84
N VAL A 188 76.05 43.28 -26.02
CA VAL A 188 77.09 43.80 -26.94
C VAL A 188 76.77 45.20 -27.49
N GLY A 189 75.49 45.62 -27.46
CA GLY A 189 75.06 46.94 -27.93
C GLY A 189 75.55 48.09 -27.06
N SER A 190 75.97 49.18 -27.72
CA SER A 190 76.49 50.41 -27.06
C SER A 190 75.42 51.24 -26.32
N ASP A 191 74.14 51.00 -26.60
CA ASP A 191 72.99 51.67 -25.97
C ASP A 191 71.99 50.63 -25.43
N TYR A 192 72.44 49.82 -24.48
CA TYR A 192 71.58 48.89 -23.76
C TYR A 192 71.01 49.54 -22.49
N GLY A 193 71.87 50.18 -21.69
CA GLY A 193 71.47 50.89 -20.48
C GLY A 193 70.48 52.05 -20.73
N GLY A 194 70.70 52.84 -21.79
CA GLY A 194 69.81 53.95 -22.16
C GLY A 194 68.38 53.51 -22.49
N LYS A 195 68.21 52.32 -23.07
CA LYS A 195 66.88 51.72 -23.34
C LYS A 195 66.15 51.34 -22.06
N ILE A 196 66.85 50.75 -21.07
CA ILE A 196 66.26 50.44 -19.76
C ILE A 196 65.81 51.74 -19.07
N ILE A 197 66.67 52.77 -19.08
CA ILE A 197 66.36 54.09 -18.50
C ILE A 197 65.16 54.74 -19.21
N SER A 198 65.06 54.63 -20.53
CA SER A 198 63.92 55.11 -21.32
C SER A 198 62.60 54.40 -20.94
N LEU A 199 62.65 53.08 -20.71
CA LEU A 199 61.48 52.32 -20.23
C LEU A 199 61.05 52.77 -18.82
N ILE A 200 61.99 52.92 -17.88
CA ILE A 200 61.71 53.43 -16.52
C ILE A 200 61.09 54.83 -16.59
N ASN A 201 61.70 55.73 -17.37
CA ASN A 201 61.20 57.09 -17.55
C ASN A 201 59.84 57.15 -18.25
N THR A 202 59.48 56.17 -19.07
CA THR A 202 58.12 56.10 -19.66
C THR A 202 57.10 55.54 -18.66
N GLY A 203 57.50 54.54 -17.86
CA GLY A 203 56.61 53.88 -16.90
C GLY A 203 56.26 54.73 -15.69
N LYS A 204 57.22 55.50 -15.16
CA LYS A 204 57.02 56.38 -13.99
C LYS A 204 56.07 57.56 -14.22
N GLU A 205 55.80 57.91 -15.48
CA GLU A 205 54.88 59.01 -15.86
C GLU A 205 53.43 58.52 -16.03
N LEU A 206 53.16 57.21 -15.89
CA LEU A 206 51.80 56.67 -15.89
C LEU A 206 51.05 57.02 -14.61
N ILE A 207 49.72 57.22 -14.73
CA ILE A 207 48.85 57.53 -13.59
C ILE A 207 48.82 56.35 -12.60
N ASP A 208 49.24 56.60 -11.37
CA ASP A 208 49.15 55.63 -10.28
C ASP A 208 47.75 55.69 -9.63
N HIS A 209 46.88 54.74 -9.97
CA HIS A 209 45.53 54.65 -9.44
C HIS A 209 45.53 54.10 -8.00
N GLN A 210 45.69 55.00 -7.01
CA GLN A 210 45.57 54.63 -5.59
C GLN A 210 44.20 53.97 -5.28
N ALA A 211 44.25 52.73 -4.79
CA ALA A 211 43.08 51.95 -4.42
C ALA A 211 42.47 52.44 -3.10
N VAL A 212 41.16 52.75 -3.07
CA VAL A 212 40.45 53.29 -1.89
C VAL A 212 39.09 52.64 -1.67
N SER A 213 38.60 52.66 -0.42
CA SER A 213 37.29 52.14 0.00
C SER A 213 36.68 52.94 1.16
N SER A 214 35.35 52.93 1.30
CA SER A 214 34.62 53.64 2.37
C SER A 214 33.32 52.94 2.77
N LEU A 215 33.00 52.91 4.06
CA LEU A 215 31.80 52.31 4.63
C LEU A 215 30.59 53.24 4.46
N LYS A 216 29.43 52.65 4.14
CA LYS A 216 28.16 53.35 3.89
C LYS A 216 27.04 52.94 4.83
N ASP A 217 27.04 51.69 5.27
CA ASP A 217 26.00 51.13 6.15
C ASP A 217 26.61 50.07 7.07
N PHE A 218 26.07 49.96 8.27
CA PHE A 218 26.49 48.98 9.28
C PHE A 218 25.34 48.74 10.27
N TYR A 219 24.87 47.50 10.35
CA TYR A 219 23.74 47.13 11.21
C TYR A 219 23.78 45.64 11.59
N VAL A 220 22.92 45.28 12.54
CA VAL A 220 22.66 43.89 12.93
C VAL A 220 21.22 43.48 12.62
N LYS A 221 21.05 42.26 12.09
CA LYS A 221 19.77 41.59 11.89
C LYS A 221 19.67 40.36 12.77
N ASP A 222 18.47 40.10 13.28
CA ASP A 222 18.14 38.84 13.94
C ASP A 222 18.27 37.66 12.97
N ALA A 223 19.03 36.62 13.29
CA ALA A 223 19.19 35.50 12.36
C ALA A 223 17.86 34.75 12.09
N LYS A 224 16.99 34.65 13.12
CA LYS A 224 15.70 33.96 13.03
C LYS A 224 14.60 34.79 12.36
N THR A 225 14.38 36.02 12.82
CA THR A 225 13.28 36.88 12.33
C THR A 225 13.67 37.79 11.16
N GLN A 226 14.95 37.83 10.77
CA GLN A 226 15.52 38.67 9.70
C GLN A 226 15.31 40.19 9.90
N LYS A 227 14.76 40.61 11.04
CA LYS A 227 14.48 42.00 11.38
C LYS A 227 15.77 42.72 11.77
N THR A 228 15.99 43.92 11.23
CA THR A 228 17.05 44.83 11.68
C THR A 228 16.74 45.33 13.10
N ILE A 229 17.68 45.20 14.03
CA ILE A 229 17.47 45.50 15.46
C ILE A 229 18.27 46.74 15.92
N GLY A 230 19.34 47.10 15.21
CA GLY A 230 20.28 48.13 15.65
C GLY A 230 21.18 47.67 16.79
N PHE A 231 22.13 48.52 17.20
CA PHE A 231 23.16 48.16 18.18
C PHE A 231 22.81 48.52 19.63
N GLU A 232 21.58 48.93 19.95
CA GLU A 232 21.24 49.36 21.32
C GLU A 232 21.32 48.20 22.33
N GLN A 233 20.66 47.09 22.01
CA GLN A 233 20.54 45.93 22.89
C GLN A 233 20.38 44.64 22.07
N LEU A 234 21.19 43.65 22.37
CA LEU A 234 21.10 42.29 21.84
C LEU A 234 20.93 41.30 23.00
N PHE A 235 20.49 40.08 22.69
CA PHE A 235 20.29 39.04 23.68
C PHE A 235 21.44 38.03 23.66
N ASN A 236 21.84 37.57 24.84
CA ASN A 236 22.87 36.54 25.00
C ASN A 236 22.47 35.22 24.31
N ASN A 237 23.45 34.41 23.91
CA ASN A 237 23.26 33.11 23.27
C ASN A 237 22.37 33.11 21.99
N ARG A 238 22.17 34.28 21.38
CA ARG A 238 21.32 34.46 20.19
C ARG A 238 22.16 34.83 18.98
N GLU A 239 21.74 34.36 17.81
CA GLU A 239 22.48 34.58 16.57
C GLU A 239 22.02 35.82 15.81
N TYR A 240 23.01 36.58 15.31
CA TYR A 240 22.81 37.83 14.61
C TYR A 240 23.69 37.90 13.36
N TYR A 241 23.11 38.38 12.25
CA TYR A 241 23.90 38.78 11.09
C TYR A 241 24.42 40.20 11.31
N ILE A 242 25.71 40.33 11.63
CA ILE A 242 26.44 41.60 11.54
C ILE A 242 26.63 41.87 10.05
N THR A 243 26.17 43.01 9.55
CA THR A 243 26.19 43.35 8.12
C THR A 243 26.77 44.75 7.94
N ALA A 244 27.67 44.92 6.98
CA ALA A 244 28.18 46.21 6.54
C ALA A 244 27.99 46.37 5.03
N LYS A 245 28.14 47.60 4.54
CA LYS A 245 28.28 47.89 3.10
C LYS A 245 29.34 48.94 2.90
N ALA A 246 30.15 48.77 1.86
CA ALA A 246 31.18 49.72 1.45
C ALA A 246 31.20 49.93 -0.07
N GLU A 247 31.67 51.10 -0.48
CA GLU A 247 32.14 51.38 -1.85
C GLU A 247 33.65 51.20 -1.92
N SER A 248 34.18 50.82 -3.07
CA SER A 248 35.61 50.53 -3.30
C SER A 248 35.96 50.79 -4.76
N THR A 249 37.18 51.23 -5.07
CA THR A 249 37.66 51.41 -6.46
C THR A 249 37.63 50.08 -7.22
N ASN A 250 38.04 48.99 -6.58
CA ASN A 250 38.07 47.65 -7.15
C ASN A 250 37.02 46.76 -6.48
N LYS A 251 37.25 46.40 -5.20
CA LYS A 251 36.33 45.55 -4.42
C LYS A 251 36.61 45.68 -2.92
N PRO A 252 35.58 45.86 -2.06
CA PRO A 252 35.80 45.96 -0.63
C PRO A 252 36.09 44.58 -0.02
N LEU A 253 37.06 44.53 0.89
CA LEU A 253 37.31 43.41 1.79
C LEU A 253 36.96 43.82 3.22
N TYR A 254 36.11 43.03 3.88
CA TYR A 254 35.59 43.30 5.22
C TYR A 254 36.27 42.45 6.28
N LYS A 255 36.77 43.10 7.33
CA LYS A 255 37.20 42.48 8.59
C LYS A 255 36.16 42.80 9.65
N PHE A 256 35.38 41.82 10.09
CA PHE A 256 34.46 41.97 11.21
C PHE A 256 35.12 41.52 12.50
N TRP A 257 34.86 42.22 13.59
CA TRP A 257 35.39 41.89 14.91
C TRP A 257 34.42 42.26 16.03
N THR A 258 34.58 41.62 17.18
CA THR A 258 33.90 41.98 18.43
C THR A 258 34.91 42.18 19.54
N LYS A 259 34.69 43.18 20.39
CA LYS A 259 35.46 43.42 21.61
C LYS A 259 34.55 43.27 22.82
N ASN A 260 34.97 42.53 23.84
CA ASN A 260 34.33 42.56 25.14
C ASN A 260 34.83 43.81 25.89
N ASN A 261 33.94 44.75 26.19
CA ASN A 261 34.35 46.05 26.73
C ASN A 261 34.72 46.02 28.22
N LYS A 262 34.51 44.87 28.89
CA LYS A 262 34.90 44.64 30.28
C LYS A 262 36.26 43.93 30.40
N THR A 263 36.55 42.96 29.54
CA THR A 263 37.85 42.25 29.54
C THR A 263 38.88 42.90 28.60
N GLY A 264 38.42 43.74 27.66
CA GLY A 264 39.25 44.31 26.59
C GLY A 264 39.53 43.34 25.43
N GLU A 265 39.13 42.06 25.56
CA GLU A 265 39.38 40.99 24.60
C GLU A 265 38.76 41.29 23.23
N ILE A 266 39.59 41.33 22.18
CA ILE A 266 39.17 41.48 20.79
C ILE A 266 39.21 40.13 20.10
N LYS A 267 38.08 39.73 19.51
CA LYS A 267 37.93 38.56 18.67
C LYS A 267 37.66 38.99 17.22
N ILE A 268 38.56 38.64 16.32
CA ILE A 268 38.31 38.74 14.88
C ILE A 268 37.29 37.65 14.51
N LEU A 269 36.21 38.06 13.85
CA LEU A 269 35.14 37.17 13.38
C LEU A 269 35.43 36.66 11.96
N THR A 270 35.87 37.57 11.09
CA THR A 270 36.44 37.26 9.78
C THR A 270 37.50 38.31 9.44
N ASP A 271 38.53 37.93 8.69
CA ASP A 271 39.64 38.81 8.34
C ASP A 271 39.67 39.08 6.83
N TYR A 272 39.39 40.34 6.45
CA TYR A 272 39.39 40.87 5.07
C TYR A 272 38.84 39.92 3.99
N THR A 273 37.57 39.53 4.13
CA THR A 273 36.85 38.71 3.14
C THR A 273 35.91 39.54 2.28
N GLU A 274 35.57 39.06 1.08
CA GLU A 274 34.57 39.72 0.20
C GLU A 274 33.12 39.64 0.74
N ASN A 275 32.89 38.94 1.86
CA ASN A 275 31.57 38.79 2.48
C ASN A 275 31.18 40.05 3.27
N ASP A 276 30.06 40.66 2.88
CA ASP A 276 29.50 41.89 3.50
C ASP A 276 28.78 41.63 4.85
N LYS A 277 28.75 40.38 5.31
CA LYS A 277 28.07 39.97 6.54
C LYS A 277 28.75 38.78 7.22
N PHE A 278 28.54 38.66 8.53
CA PHE A 278 28.99 37.56 9.36
C PHE A 278 27.88 37.10 10.32
N LEU A 279 27.73 35.77 10.50
CA LEU A 279 26.80 35.20 11.48
C LEU A 279 27.49 35.09 12.85
N TRP A 280 27.13 35.97 13.77
CA TRP A 280 27.70 36.04 15.11
C TRP A 280 26.72 35.51 16.16
N SER A 281 27.14 34.49 16.90
CA SER A 281 26.46 34.04 18.11
C SER A 281 26.87 34.94 19.28
N ALA A 282 25.92 35.71 19.83
CA ALA A 282 26.18 36.60 20.96
C ALA A 282 26.62 35.78 22.21
N PRO A 283 27.67 36.20 22.94
CA PRO A 283 28.16 35.51 24.12
C PRO A 283 27.11 35.27 25.21
N ALA A 284 27.37 34.30 26.08
CA ALA A 284 26.44 33.88 27.13
C ALA A 284 26.31 34.90 28.29
N ASN A 285 27.39 35.64 28.56
CA ASN A 285 27.48 36.66 29.61
C ASN A 285 26.79 37.96 29.20
N THR A 286 26.18 38.62 30.19
CA THR A 286 25.51 39.91 30.01
C THR A 286 26.50 41.06 30.27
N ASP A 287 27.22 41.49 29.24
CA ASP A 287 28.19 42.59 29.31
C ASP A 287 28.02 43.54 28.11
N TYR A 288 28.78 44.64 28.10
CA TYR A 288 28.89 45.52 26.95
C TYR A 288 29.95 45.01 25.97
N TYR A 289 29.64 45.07 24.69
CA TYR A 289 30.53 44.70 23.59
C TYR A 289 30.62 45.85 22.59
N SER A 290 31.78 46.01 21.95
CA SER A 290 31.85 46.74 20.69
C SER A 290 31.82 45.74 19.55
N ILE A 291 31.00 46.00 18.53
CA ILE A 291 31.06 45.29 17.25
C ILE A 291 31.65 46.27 16.24
N GLY A 292 32.68 45.84 15.53
CA GLY A 292 33.36 46.67 14.54
C GLY A 292 33.47 46.00 13.18
N VAL A 293 33.62 46.84 12.17
CA VAL A 293 33.99 46.46 10.81
C VAL A 293 35.08 47.39 10.31
N CYS A 294 36.11 46.82 9.70
CA CYS A 294 37.10 47.54 8.93
C CYS A 294 36.96 47.15 7.46
N VAL A 295 37.14 48.10 6.56
CA VAL A 295 37.21 47.85 5.11
C VAL A 295 38.55 48.33 4.55
N LYS A 296 39.04 47.59 3.55
CA LYS A 296 40.08 48.04 2.63
C LYS A 296 39.71 47.63 1.21
N ASP A 297 40.25 48.32 0.21
CA ASP A 297 40.20 47.86 -1.16
C ASP A 297 41.06 46.60 -1.33
N LYS A 298 40.61 45.68 -2.18
CA LYS A 298 41.26 44.39 -2.48
C LYS A 298 42.74 44.52 -2.87
N TYR A 299 43.14 45.64 -3.47
CA TYR A 299 44.53 45.89 -3.90
C TYR A 299 45.24 47.00 -3.09
N ALA A 300 44.73 47.35 -1.90
CA ALA A 300 45.41 48.27 -1.00
C ALA A 300 46.80 47.74 -0.60
N VAL A 301 47.81 48.62 -0.57
CA VAL A 301 49.19 48.28 -0.15
C VAL A 301 49.24 47.89 1.33
N PRO A 302 50.21 47.05 1.76
CA PRO A 302 50.32 46.60 3.15
C PRO A 302 50.45 47.73 4.18
N GLU A 303 51.03 48.87 3.82
CA GLU A 303 51.13 50.03 4.74
C GLU A 303 49.78 50.71 5.03
N ILE A 304 48.69 50.36 4.34
CA ILE A 304 47.34 50.93 4.53
C ILE A 304 46.33 49.79 4.81
N GLU A 305 46.48 49.10 5.95
CA GLU A 305 45.64 47.96 6.32
C GLU A 305 44.14 48.30 6.52
N VAL A 306 43.82 49.52 6.96
CA VAL A 306 42.44 49.98 7.21
C VAL A 306 42.23 51.29 6.47
N GLN A 307 41.23 51.34 5.59
CA GLN A 307 40.88 52.55 4.83
C GLN A 307 39.66 53.26 5.41
N ASP A 308 38.69 52.50 5.94
CA ASP A 308 37.61 53.01 6.78
C ASP A 308 37.23 51.96 7.83
N GLN A 309 36.79 52.40 9.00
CA GLN A 309 36.38 51.52 10.10
C GLN A 309 35.24 52.13 10.92
N TRP A 310 34.21 51.32 11.18
CA TRP A 310 33.08 51.72 12.02
C TRP A 310 32.97 50.78 13.22
N GLU A 311 32.90 51.35 14.41
CA GLU A 311 32.62 50.65 15.67
C GLU A 311 31.23 51.03 16.19
N ARG A 312 30.52 50.09 16.81
CA ARG A 312 29.26 50.32 17.52
C ARG A 312 29.25 49.56 18.84
N ASN A 313 29.02 50.29 19.93
CA ASN A 313 28.77 49.70 21.25
C ASN A 313 27.38 49.06 21.28
N VAL A 314 27.28 47.89 21.91
CA VAL A 314 26.05 47.14 22.12
C VAL A 314 26.01 46.50 23.50
N LYS A 315 24.83 46.49 24.11
CA LYS A 315 24.62 45.79 25.39
C LYS A 315 24.06 44.39 25.12
N VAL A 316 24.79 43.36 25.53
CA VAL A 316 24.26 41.98 25.55
C VAL A 316 23.55 41.77 26.89
N VAL A 317 22.28 41.38 26.85
CA VAL A 317 21.45 41.16 28.04
C VAL A 317 20.78 39.79 28.02
N ALA A 318 20.40 39.31 29.20
CA ALA A 318 19.55 38.13 29.33
C ALA A 318 18.13 38.44 28.88
N GLY A 319 17.56 37.59 28.03
CA GLY A 319 16.15 37.67 27.65
C GLY A 319 15.21 37.47 28.85
N LYS A 320 14.01 38.04 28.79
CA LYS A 320 12.98 37.89 29.83
C LYS A 320 11.71 37.32 29.22
N ALA A 321 10.97 36.55 30.03
CA ALA A 321 9.65 36.04 29.64
C ALA A 321 8.60 36.35 30.71
N LYS A 322 7.37 36.62 30.26
CA LYS A 322 6.18 36.81 31.11
C LYS A 322 5.01 36.02 30.56
N VAL A 323 4.31 35.28 31.43
CA VAL A 323 3.07 34.61 31.05
C VAL A 323 2.00 35.66 30.75
N SER A 324 1.43 35.61 29.55
CA SER A 324 0.32 36.44 29.11
C SER A 324 -1.00 35.78 29.53
N ASN A 325 -1.20 34.51 29.17
CA ASN A 325 -2.41 33.75 29.50
C ASN A 325 -2.12 32.31 29.95
N VAL A 326 -3.06 31.77 30.72
CA VAL A 326 -3.18 30.34 31.02
C VAL A 326 -4.66 29.98 30.94
N ALA A 327 -4.98 28.86 30.28
CA ALA A 327 -6.34 28.38 30.13
C ALA A 327 -6.37 26.86 30.00
N ILE A 328 -7.49 26.25 30.38
CA ILE A 328 -7.74 24.81 30.32
C ILE A 328 -8.73 24.55 29.17
N TYR A 329 -8.49 23.49 28.39
CA TYR A 329 -9.33 23.10 27.27
C TYR A 329 -9.75 21.62 27.35
N SER A 330 -11.02 21.36 27.06
CA SER A 330 -11.56 20.02 26.79
C SER A 330 -11.67 19.87 25.26
N GLY A 331 -10.73 19.13 24.67
CA GLY A 331 -10.51 19.14 23.22
C GLY A 331 -10.24 20.54 22.69
N ASN A 332 -11.16 21.06 21.88
CA ASN A 332 -11.08 22.42 21.31
C ASN A 332 -11.89 23.48 22.08
N LYS A 333 -12.72 23.09 23.06
CA LYS A 333 -13.52 24.03 23.87
C LYS A 333 -12.74 24.49 25.09
N ARG A 334 -12.78 25.79 25.39
CA ARG A 334 -12.24 26.34 26.64
C ARG A 334 -13.13 25.92 27.82
N VAL A 335 -12.52 25.67 28.97
CA VAL A 335 -13.21 25.49 30.25
C VAL A 335 -13.29 26.87 30.93
N ASP A 336 -14.49 27.46 30.99
CA ASP A 336 -14.64 28.86 31.43
C ASP A 336 -14.75 29.03 32.96
N ASN A 337 -15.26 28.02 33.68
CA ASN A 337 -15.40 28.07 35.15
C ASN A 337 -14.22 27.43 35.92
N ASN A 338 -13.18 26.96 35.23
CA ASN A 338 -12.07 26.15 35.77
C ASN A 338 -12.50 24.88 36.55
N GLU A 339 -13.74 24.43 36.37
CA GLU A 339 -14.23 23.14 36.87
C GLU A 339 -13.82 22.02 35.91
N ILE A 340 -13.13 21.02 36.43
CA ILE A 340 -12.66 19.84 35.70
C ILE A 340 -13.01 18.57 36.47
N PHE A 341 -12.97 17.40 35.82
CA PHE A 341 -13.34 16.15 36.48
C PHE A 341 -12.15 15.19 36.65
N ASN A 342 -12.18 14.40 37.74
CA ASN A 342 -11.11 13.45 38.07
C ASN A 342 -11.03 12.31 37.02
N GLY A 343 -9.81 11.92 36.64
CA GLY A 343 -9.49 10.93 35.60
C GLY A 343 -9.50 11.44 34.15
N MET A 344 -10.15 12.57 33.88
CA MET A 344 -10.23 13.18 32.54
C MET A 344 -8.86 13.68 32.04
N GLN A 345 -8.70 13.83 30.73
CA GLN A 345 -7.60 14.58 30.14
C GLN A 345 -8.02 15.99 29.71
N TYR A 346 -7.19 16.99 30.03
CA TYR A 346 -7.35 18.36 29.55
C TYR A 346 -6.07 18.88 28.93
N THR A 347 -6.22 19.69 27.87
CA THR A 347 -5.09 20.44 27.32
C THR A 347 -4.93 21.75 28.09
N LEU A 348 -3.89 21.82 28.90
CA LEU A 348 -3.39 23.08 29.42
C LEU A 348 -2.78 23.87 28.27
N ARG A 349 -3.15 25.14 28.13
CA ARG A 349 -2.56 26.06 27.14
C ARG A 349 -2.09 27.32 27.83
N ALA A 350 -0.85 27.71 27.56
CA ALA A 350 -0.27 28.96 28.00
C ALA A 350 0.09 29.83 26.80
N THR A 351 0.11 31.15 26.99
CA THR A 351 0.78 32.06 26.07
C THR A 351 1.70 32.96 26.87
N ALA A 352 2.84 33.32 26.29
CA ALA A 352 3.82 34.19 26.94
C ALA A 352 4.41 35.17 25.94
N LYS A 353 4.89 36.29 26.46
CA LYS A 353 5.79 37.19 25.76
C LYS A 353 7.20 36.92 26.27
N ALA A 354 8.07 36.42 25.39
CA ALA A 354 9.51 36.32 25.62
C ALA A 354 10.24 37.30 24.70
N ASP A 355 11.43 37.73 25.11
CA ASP A 355 12.31 38.58 24.30
C ASP A 355 13.01 37.76 23.20
N THR A 356 13.30 36.48 23.48
CA THR A 356 13.80 35.49 22.52
C THR A 356 12.75 34.39 22.27
N GLU A 357 12.79 33.29 23.02
CA GLU A 357 11.93 32.12 22.90
C GLU A 357 11.42 31.75 24.29
N ALA A 358 10.14 31.42 24.41
CA ALA A 358 9.55 31.05 25.69
C ALA A 358 9.69 29.55 25.95
N LEU A 359 10.26 29.19 27.10
CA LEU A 359 10.15 27.83 27.66
C LEU A 359 9.08 27.83 28.75
N TYR A 360 8.17 26.85 28.70
CA TYR A 360 7.02 26.70 29.58
C TYR A 360 7.20 25.50 30.52
N GLN A 361 7.13 25.73 31.82
CA GLN A 361 6.96 24.68 32.85
C GLN A 361 5.52 24.73 33.35
N PHE A 362 4.83 23.59 33.30
CA PHE A 362 3.48 23.42 33.84
C PHE A 362 3.58 22.74 35.22
N ARG A 363 2.85 23.27 36.20
CA ARG A 363 2.84 22.74 37.57
C ARG A 363 1.48 22.92 38.20
N ILE A 364 1.16 22.10 39.19
CA ILE A 364 -0.06 22.21 39.99
C ILE A 364 0.31 22.29 41.46
N LYS A 365 -0.45 23.07 42.22
CA LYS A 365 -0.39 23.12 43.68
C LYS A 365 -1.62 22.42 44.22
N ASP A 366 -1.45 21.35 44.99
CA ASP A 366 -2.54 20.85 45.81
C ASP A 366 -2.76 21.86 46.95
N LEU A 367 -4.00 22.33 47.11
CA LEU A 367 -4.33 23.30 48.16
C LEU A 367 -4.49 22.63 49.53
N ASN A 368 -4.78 21.33 49.59
CA ASN A 368 -4.93 20.60 50.84
C ASN A 368 -3.57 20.31 51.49
N THR A 369 -2.59 19.82 50.71
CA THR A 369 -1.21 19.60 51.21
C THR A 369 -0.28 20.81 51.04
N ASN A 370 -0.76 21.91 50.43
CA ASN A 370 0.01 23.12 50.11
C ASN A 370 1.24 22.87 49.18
N LYS A 371 1.35 21.68 48.58
CA LYS A 371 2.54 21.20 47.85
C LYS A 371 2.46 21.48 46.35
N TRP A 372 3.56 21.93 45.77
CA TRP A 372 3.72 22.03 44.31
C TRP A 372 4.25 20.72 43.70
N THR A 373 3.62 20.29 42.61
CA THR A 373 4.06 19.20 41.74
C THR A 373 4.29 19.76 40.33
N VAL A 374 5.48 19.53 39.77
CA VAL A 374 5.76 19.85 38.37
C VAL A 374 5.08 18.79 37.50
N LEU A 375 4.16 19.20 36.62
CA LEU A 375 3.53 18.32 35.64
C LEU A 375 4.46 18.07 34.46
N ARG A 376 5.16 19.12 34.02
CA ARG A 376 6.22 19.04 33.02
C ARG A 376 7.20 20.19 33.23
N ASP A 377 8.48 19.88 33.17
CA ASP A 377 9.53 20.88 33.22
C ASP A 377 9.55 21.79 31.97
N PHE A 378 10.43 22.78 31.97
CA PHE A 378 10.61 23.78 30.93
C PHE A 378 10.87 23.15 29.56
N SER A 379 9.97 23.42 28.60
CA SER A 379 10.16 23.11 27.18
C SER A 379 9.46 24.14 26.29
N GLU A 380 9.78 24.17 25.00
CA GLU A 380 9.23 25.13 24.03
C GLU A 380 7.72 24.97 23.81
N SER A 381 7.14 23.81 24.16
CA SER A 381 5.72 23.55 23.96
C SER A 381 4.86 24.39 24.91
N SER A 382 4.05 25.28 24.33
CA SER A 382 3.07 26.12 25.04
C SER A 382 1.83 25.37 25.52
N THR A 383 1.78 24.05 25.34
CA THR A 383 0.66 23.19 25.76
C THR A 383 1.13 21.98 26.56
N TYR A 384 0.24 21.40 27.36
CA TYR A 384 0.49 20.14 28.07
C TYR A 384 -0.81 19.34 28.21
N GLN A 385 -0.76 18.03 27.97
CA GLN A 385 -1.90 17.14 28.24
C GLN A 385 -1.85 16.67 29.68
N TRP A 386 -2.76 17.19 30.50
CA TRP A 386 -2.88 16.83 31.90
C TRP A 386 -4.00 15.81 32.06
N LYS A 387 -3.62 14.55 32.35
CA LYS A 387 -4.55 13.58 32.93
C LYS A 387 -4.71 13.94 34.41
N VAL A 388 -5.94 14.25 34.81
CA VAL A 388 -6.28 14.59 36.19
C VAL A 388 -6.28 13.31 37.00
N THR A 389 -5.41 13.24 37.99
CA THR A 389 -5.34 12.12 38.95
C THR A 389 -5.16 12.74 40.33
N SER A 390 -6.24 12.85 41.10
CA SER A 390 -6.19 13.47 42.42
C SER A 390 -7.01 12.74 43.47
N ASP A 391 -6.47 12.76 44.69
CA ASP A 391 -7.14 12.43 45.95
C ASP A 391 -7.62 13.72 46.67
N SER A 392 -7.70 14.84 45.93
CA SER A 392 -7.97 16.20 46.42
C SER A 392 -8.85 16.95 45.42
N ASP A 393 -9.77 17.76 45.93
CA ASP A 393 -10.80 18.46 45.15
C ASP A 393 -10.34 19.86 44.67
N ASN A 394 -9.25 20.40 45.19
CA ASN A 394 -8.86 21.81 45.01
C ASN A 394 -7.38 21.99 44.64
N TYR A 395 -7.12 22.55 43.46
CA TYR A 395 -5.77 22.81 42.95
C TYR A 395 -5.60 24.25 42.45
N VAL A 396 -4.34 24.70 42.38
CA VAL A 396 -3.94 25.87 41.58
C VAL A 396 -3.05 25.41 40.45
N LEU A 397 -3.48 25.63 39.21
CA LEU A 397 -2.64 25.53 38.02
C LEU A 397 -1.66 26.71 38.01
N GLY A 398 -0.36 26.40 38.02
CA GLY A 398 0.71 27.35 37.81
C GLY A 398 1.42 27.12 36.48
N VAL A 399 1.67 28.19 35.75
CA VAL A 399 2.60 28.19 34.62
C VAL A 399 3.77 29.08 34.98
N ARG A 400 4.98 28.55 34.84
CA ARG A 400 6.21 29.34 34.77
C ARG A 400 6.65 29.46 33.32
N VAL A 401 7.16 30.61 32.96
CA VAL A 401 7.94 30.79 31.74
C VAL A 401 9.29 31.42 32.03
N LYS A 402 10.33 30.89 31.40
CA LYS A 402 11.61 31.57 31.24
C LYS A 402 11.82 31.89 29.77
N ASP A 403 12.63 32.90 29.53
CA ASP A 403 13.25 33.06 28.23
C ASP A 403 14.30 31.94 28.08
N LYS A 404 14.40 31.32 26.90
CA LYS A 404 15.31 30.20 26.63
C LYS A 404 16.78 30.55 26.90
N HIS A 405 17.13 31.83 26.73
CA HIS A 405 18.47 32.36 26.98
C HIS A 405 18.51 33.31 28.20
N GLY A 406 17.39 33.45 28.91
CA GLY A 406 17.28 34.24 30.12
C GLY A 406 18.07 33.67 31.30
N ASN A 407 18.32 34.52 32.29
CA ASN A 407 19.04 34.13 33.50
C ASN A 407 18.29 33.01 34.26
N GLU A 408 19.06 32.05 34.77
CA GLU A 408 18.54 31.02 35.65
C GLU A 408 17.87 31.63 36.89
N GLY A 409 16.78 31.00 37.36
CA GLY A 409 15.98 31.53 38.47
C GLY A 409 14.98 32.64 38.09
N VAL A 410 15.09 33.26 36.92
CA VAL A 410 14.19 34.35 36.50
C VAL A 410 12.99 33.81 35.73
N TYR A 411 11.83 33.78 36.39
CA TYR A 411 10.59 33.23 35.85
C TYR A 411 9.45 34.25 35.87
N GLY A 412 8.74 34.38 34.75
CA GLY A 412 7.39 34.91 34.76
C GLY A 412 6.42 33.83 35.23
N GLU A 413 5.56 34.12 36.20
CA GLU A 413 4.57 33.18 36.72
C GLU A 413 3.14 33.67 36.48
N LYS A 414 2.19 32.75 36.27
CA LYS A 414 0.75 33.03 36.35
C LYS A 414 0.01 31.82 36.91
N TYR A 415 -1.04 32.11 37.66
CA TYR A 415 -1.84 31.14 38.40
C TYR A 415 -3.30 31.18 37.97
N SER A 416 -3.95 30.02 37.99
CA SER A 416 -5.41 29.87 37.84
C SER A 416 -5.89 28.85 38.87
N GLY A 417 -6.93 29.19 39.63
CA GLY A 417 -7.61 28.21 40.49
C GLY A 417 -8.29 27.13 39.64
N VAL A 418 -8.39 25.91 40.16
CA VAL A 418 -8.95 24.74 39.49
C VAL A 418 -9.72 23.90 40.51
N ILE A 419 -11.00 23.63 40.22
CA ILE A 419 -11.87 22.81 41.06
C ILE A 419 -12.01 21.44 40.38
N ILE A 420 -11.72 20.36 41.10
CA ILE A 420 -11.87 19.00 40.61
C ILE A 420 -13.19 18.43 41.14
N LYS A 421 -14.02 17.89 40.25
CA LYS A 421 -15.28 17.21 40.55
C LYS A 421 -15.18 15.71 40.29
N THR A 422 -15.87 14.92 41.11
CA THR A 422 -16.05 13.48 40.86
C THR A 422 -17.18 13.26 39.85
N LEU A 423 -17.00 12.28 38.97
CA LEU A 423 -18.00 11.90 37.97
C LEU A 423 -19.12 11.06 38.60
N SER A 424 -20.37 11.38 38.29
CA SER A 424 -21.56 10.61 38.66
C SER A 424 -22.37 10.27 37.40
N GLY A 425 -23.00 9.09 37.38
CA GLY A 425 -23.82 8.66 36.25
C GLY A 425 -24.29 7.21 36.36
N SER A 426 -25.29 6.86 35.54
CA SER A 426 -25.88 5.50 35.47
C SER A 426 -26.36 5.18 34.06
N ILE A 427 -26.44 3.88 33.74
CA ILE A 427 -27.17 3.38 32.56
C ILE A 427 -28.52 2.88 33.05
N ASP A 428 -29.55 3.66 32.81
CA ASP A 428 -30.88 3.46 33.38
C ASP A 428 -31.58 2.31 32.65
N ASN A 429 -31.49 2.29 31.32
CA ASN A 429 -32.04 1.25 30.46
C ASN A 429 -30.99 0.74 29.47
N PHE A 430 -31.01 -0.56 29.19
CA PHE A 430 -30.36 -1.18 28.04
C PHE A 430 -31.15 -2.42 27.64
N ASN A 431 -31.68 -2.46 26.42
CA ASN A 431 -32.59 -3.50 25.96
C ASN A 431 -32.46 -3.74 24.44
N VAL A 432 -32.91 -4.91 23.99
CA VAL A 432 -33.01 -5.31 22.58
C VAL A 432 -34.46 -5.21 22.14
N TYR A 433 -34.70 -4.57 21.00
CA TYR A 433 -36.05 -4.26 20.52
C TYR A 433 -36.33 -4.87 19.14
N ASN A 434 -37.51 -5.47 19.01
CA ASN A 434 -38.15 -5.80 17.73
C ASN A 434 -39.35 -4.85 17.54
N GLY A 435 -39.20 -3.87 16.64
CA GLY A 435 -40.12 -2.73 16.60
C GLY A 435 -40.13 -1.99 17.94
N SER A 436 -41.31 -1.91 18.59
CA SER A 436 -41.49 -1.29 19.90
C SER A 436 -41.31 -2.26 21.09
N ASN A 437 -41.24 -3.58 20.83
CA ASN A 437 -41.27 -4.61 21.88
C ASN A 437 -39.85 -4.99 22.32
N VAL A 438 -39.63 -5.08 23.63
CA VAL A 438 -38.39 -5.66 24.18
C VAL A 438 -38.40 -7.19 23.97
N VAL A 439 -37.28 -7.75 23.53
CA VAL A 439 -37.13 -9.19 23.26
C VAL A 439 -35.87 -9.76 23.91
N ASN A 440 -35.95 -11.02 24.34
CA ASN A 440 -34.83 -11.83 24.84
C ASN A 440 -34.49 -13.01 23.91
N GLU A 441 -35.31 -13.28 22.90
CA GLU A 441 -35.04 -14.24 21.82
C GLU A 441 -34.98 -13.49 20.47
N VAL A 442 -34.01 -13.85 19.64
CA VAL A 442 -33.71 -13.17 18.38
C VAL A 442 -33.41 -14.18 17.27
N ASN A 443 -33.94 -13.98 16.07
CA ASN A 443 -33.68 -14.89 14.95
C ASN A 443 -32.34 -14.55 14.28
N VAL A 444 -31.59 -15.57 13.89
CA VAL A 444 -30.39 -15.41 13.06
C VAL A 444 -30.75 -14.70 11.74
N GLY A 445 -29.95 -13.70 11.37
CA GLY A 445 -30.12 -12.89 10.17
C GLY A 445 -31.27 -11.87 10.19
N ASP A 446 -32.09 -11.78 11.25
CA ASP A 446 -33.00 -10.65 11.44
C ASP A 446 -32.25 -9.43 12.04
N THR A 447 -32.84 -8.24 11.93
CA THR A 447 -32.26 -6.99 12.46
C THR A 447 -33.05 -6.48 13.65
N TYR A 448 -32.36 -6.19 14.76
CA TYR A 448 -32.93 -5.70 16.01
C TYR A 448 -32.31 -4.35 16.39
N THR A 449 -33.06 -3.50 17.09
CA THR A 449 -32.51 -2.25 17.62
C THR A 449 -32.05 -2.48 19.05
N ILE A 450 -30.76 -2.39 19.32
CA ILE A 450 -30.24 -2.33 20.69
C ILE A 450 -30.18 -0.87 21.13
N LYS A 451 -30.74 -0.56 22.30
CA LYS A 451 -30.94 0.83 22.75
C LYS A 451 -30.64 0.98 24.24
N ALA A 452 -29.95 2.07 24.57
CA ALA A 452 -29.60 2.44 25.93
C ALA A 452 -30.11 3.83 26.29
N THR A 453 -30.28 4.10 27.59
CA THR A 453 -30.43 5.46 28.14
C THR A 453 -29.53 5.61 29.35
N ALA A 454 -28.94 6.78 29.51
CA ALA A 454 -28.05 7.09 30.62
C ALA A 454 -28.32 8.51 31.16
N THR A 455 -28.17 8.68 32.47
CA THR A 455 -28.31 9.95 33.19
C THR A 455 -27.05 10.26 34.01
N GLY A 456 -26.90 11.52 34.41
CA GLY A 456 -25.70 12.04 35.11
C GLY A 456 -24.46 12.23 34.22
N ILE A 457 -24.29 11.40 33.18
CA ILE A 457 -23.15 11.47 32.26
C ILE A 457 -23.28 12.69 31.33
N ASN A 458 -22.35 13.64 31.45
CA ASN A 458 -22.26 14.79 30.54
C ASN A 458 -21.75 14.35 29.15
N ASN A 459 -22.44 14.78 28.09
CA ASN A 459 -22.20 14.38 26.69
C ASN A 459 -21.96 12.86 26.51
N PRO A 460 -22.96 12.00 26.76
CA PRO A 460 -22.77 10.56 26.75
C PRO A 460 -22.46 10.03 25.34
N VAL A 461 -21.40 9.24 25.25
CA VAL A 461 -21.04 8.43 24.08
C VAL A 461 -21.17 6.94 24.42
N TYR A 462 -21.75 6.21 23.48
CA TYR A 462 -22.15 4.81 23.60
C TYR A 462 -21.29 3.95 22.67
N ARG A 463 -20.69 2.90 23.22
CA ARG A 463 -20.05 1.81 22.48
C ARG A 463 -20.88 0.55 22.71
N PHE A 464 -21.33 -0.07 21.62
CA PHE A 464 -22.07 -1.32 21.66
C PHE A 464 -21.13 -2.47 21.33
N TRP A 465 -21.21 -3.54 22.11
CA TRP A 465 -20.42 -4.74 21.93
C TRP A 465 -21.29 -5.99 22.11
N ILE A 466 -20.82 -7.10 21.57
CA ILE A 466 -21.44 -8.41 21.67
C ILE A 466 -20.40 -9.41 22.11
N LYS A 467 -20.81 -10.36 22.96
CA LYS A 467 -20.01 -11.50 23.36
C LYS A 467 -20.77 -12.78 23.05
N ASP A 468 -20.15 -13.66 22.28
CA ASP A 468 -20.62 -15.03 22.11
C ASP A 468 -20.30 -15.83 23.38
N VAL A 469 -21.30 -16.49 23.95
CA VAL A 469 -21.18 -17.21 25.22
C VAL A 469 -20.31 -18.46 25.08
N ASN A 470 -20.29 -19.09 23.90
CA ASN A 470 -19.66 -20.38 23.66
C ASN A 470 -18.15 -20.24 23.43
N ASN A 471 -17.73 -19.37 22.50
CA ASN A 471 -16.31 -19.13 22.22
C ASN A 471 -15.68 -18.01 23.08
N LYS A 472 -16.49 -17.32 23.90
CA LYS A 472 -16.10 -16.21 24.79
C LYS A 472 -15.55 -14.96 24.10
N ASN A 473 -15.53 -14.90 22.76
CA ASN A 473 -15.03 -13.75 22.01
C ASN A 473 -15.93 -12.54 22.19
N ILE A 474 -15.32 -11.36 22.35
CA ILE A 474 -16.01 -10.07 22.43
C ILE A 474 -15.71 -9.28 21.15
N SER A 475 -16.77 -8.89 20.45
CA SER A 475 -16.71 -8.09 19.23
C SER A 475 -17.37 -6.73 19.45
N VAL A 476 -16.79 -5.67 18.87
CA VAL A 476 -17.40 -4.34 18.88
C VAL A 476 -18.42 -4.27 17.74
N LEU A 477 -19.69 -4.04 18.08
CA LEU A 477 -20.74 -3.79 17.10
C LEU A 477 -20.68 -2.34 16.57
N LYS A 478 -20.39 -1.40 17.47
CA LYS A 478 -20.21 0.02 17.16
C LYS A 478 -19.36 0.68 18.24
N ASP A 479 -18.29 1.35 17.85
CA ASP A 479 -17.45 2.09 18.79
C ASP A 479 -18.10 3.41 19.25
N TYR A 480 -17.51 4.07 20.23
CA TYR A 480 -18.07 5.22 20.93
C TYR A 480 -18.60 6.32 19.99
N SER A 481 -19.91 6.58 20.09
CA SER A 481 -20.60 7.63 19.34
C SER A 481 -21.73 8.25 20.17
N THR A 482 -22.24 9.41 19.77
CA THR A 482 -23.39 10.05 20.44
C THR A 482 -24.73 9.34 20.24
N ALA A 483 -24.79 8.30 19.41
CA ALA A 483 -26.02 7.55 19.14
C ALA A 483 -26.29 6.53 20.26
N SER A 484 -27.39 6.72 20.99
CA SER A 484 -27.86 5.84 22.07
C SER A 484 -28.56 4.55 21.58
N GLU A 485 -28.59 4.32 20.27
CA GLU A 485 -29.13 3.11 19.65
C GLU A 485 -28.29 2.64 18.45
N PHE A 486 -28.42 1.34 18.16
CA PHE A 486 -27.73 0.67 17.06
C PHE A 486 -28.62 -0.43 16.46
N LYS A 487 -28.60 -0.57 15.12
CA LYS A 487 -29.24 -1.68 14.41
C LYS A 487 -28.27 -2.86 14.32
N TRP A 488 -28.53 -3.89 15.11
CA TRP A 488 -27.76 -5.12 15.16
C TRP A 488 -28.38 -6.19 14.24
N VAL A 489 -27.60 -6.70 13.29
CA VAL A 489 -27.95 -7.89 12.50
C VAL A 489 -27.37 -9.12 13.19
N VAL A 490 -28.19 -10.15 13.42
CA VAL A 490 -27.79 -11.37 14.13
C VAL A 490 -26.96 -12.29 13.23
N ASN A 491 -25.68 -11.94 13.05
CA ASN A 491 -24.73 -12.73 12.27
C ASN A 491 -24.16 -13.86 13.15
N GLY A 492 -24.61 -15.09 12.94
CA GLY A 492 -24.50 -16.12 13.96
C GLY A 492 -23.27 -17.02 13.92
N VAL A 493 -22.82 -17.45 15.11
CA VAL A 493 -22.11 -18.72 15.34
C VAL A 493 -22.54 -19.38 16.67
N GLY A 494 -23.09 -18.62 17.62
CA GLY A 494 -23.54 -19.09 18.93
C GLY A 494 -25.06 -19.08 19.15
N GLU A 495 -25.54 -19.95 20.05
CA GLU A 495 -26.94 -20.04 20.47
C GLU A 495 -27.34 -18.96 21.49
N ARG A 496 -26.36 -18.31 22.13
CA ARG A 496 -26.58 -17.23 23.10
C ARG A 496 -25.52 -16.15 22.99
N TYR A 497 -25.97 -14.91 23.10
CA TYR A 497 -25.11 -13.72 23.11
C TYR A 497 -25.35 -12.90 24.37
N ILE A 498 -24.27 -12.37 24.95
CA ILE A 498 -24.35 -11.24 25.87
C ILE A 498 -24.11 -9.99 25.03
N LEU A 499 -25.15 -9.20 24.84
CA LEU A 499 -25.01 -7.84 24.33
C LEU A 499 -24.62 -6.92 25.47
N GLY A 500 -23.78 -5.94 25.19
CA GLY A 500 -23.34 -4.95 26.15
C GLY A 500 -23.29 -3.55 25.56
N VAL A 501 -23.53 -2.57 26.42
CA VAL A 501 -23.30 -1.17 26.13
C VAL A 501 -22.35 -0.60 27.17
N ASP A 502 -21.31 0.05 26.67
CA ASP A 502 -20.40 0.87 27.45
C ASP A 502 -20.76 2.34 27.22
N VAL A 503 -21.02 3.09 28.29
CA VAL A 503 -21.34 4.52 28.23
C VAL A 503 -20.33 5.31 29.04
N ARG A 504 -19.78 6.37 28.44
CA ARG A 504 -18.90 7.34 29.11
C ARG A 504 -19.19 8.74 28.57
N GLY A 505 -18.70 9.79 29.20
CA GLY A 505 -18.68 11.13 28.60
C GLY A 505 -17.67 11.19 27.45
N ASP A 506 -17.96 11.99 26.43
CA ASP A 506 -17.14 12.18 25.23
C ASP A 506 -15.62 12.31 25.50
N ASN A 507 -15.24 13.06 26.54
CA ASN A 507 -13.86 13.34 26.95
C ASN A 507 -13.30 12.41 28.06
N MET A 508 -14.03 11.38 28.50
CA MET A 508 -13.58 10.42 29.53
C MET A 508 -12.59 9.38 28.98
N ASP A 509 -11.71 8.85 29.84
CA ASP A 509 -10.92 7.65 29.52
C ASP A 509 -11.85 6.44 29.27
N SER A 510 -11.42 5.52 28.41
CA SER A 510 -12.13 4.27 28.16
C SER A 510 -12.25 3.36 29.38
N SER A 511 -11.40 3.54 30.40
CA SER A 511 -11.52 2.85 31.69
C SER A 511 -12.64 3.42 32.59
N GLN A 512 -13.08 4.66 32.36
CA GLN A 512 -14.10 5.35 33.16
C GLN A 512 -15.50 5.22 32.53
N LYS A 513 -15.86 4.00 32.18
CA LYS A 513 -17.14 3.67 31.54
C LYS A 513 -18.10 3.02 32.54
N PHE A 514 -19.37 3.32 32.38
CA PHE A 514 -20.45 2.49 32.92
C PHE A 514 -20.74 1.38 31.90
N THR A 515 -21.03 0.18 32.36
CA THR A 515 -21.35 -0.96 31.49
C THR A 515 -22.67 -1.59 31.94
N LYS A 516 -23.57 -1.86 30.99
CA LYS A 516 -24.79 -2.64 31.20
C LYS A 516 -24.89 -3.71 30.12
N GLN A 517 -25.42 -4.87 30.46
CA GLN A 517 -25.47 -6.03 29.57
C GLN A 517 -26.82 -6.75 29.67
N VAL A 518 -27.22 -7.41 28.58
CA VAL A 518 -28.40 -8.27 28.50
C VAL A 518 -28.04 -9.56 27.74
N GLU A 519 -28.56 -10.69 28.20
CA GLU A 519 -28.43 -11.97 27.50
C GLU A 519 -29.59 -12.12 26.51
N VAL A 520 -29.29 -12.53 25.27
CA VAL A 520 -30.28 -12.90 24.26
C VAL A 520 -29.96 -14.28 23.68
N LYS A 521 -31.00 -15.06 23.46
CA LYS A 521 -30.92 -16.39 22.84
C LYS A 521 -31.15 -16.27 21.34
N ALA A 522 -30.27 -16.86 20.55
CA ALA A 522 -30.38 -16.91 19.10
C ALA A 522 -31.20 -18.12 18.67
N ILE A 523 -32.27 -17.87 17.91
CA ILE A 523 -33.07 -18.89 17.24
C ILE A 523 -32.55 -19.01 15.80
N ASN A 524 -31.98 -20.16 15.46
CA ASN A 524 -31.50 -20.38 14.10
C ASN A 524 -32.67 -20.60 13.15
N THR A 525 -32.66 -19.95 11.98
CA THR A 525 -33.64 -20.18 10.93
C THR A 525 -33.24 -21.41 10.12
N GLY A 526 -34.17 -22.35 9.92
CA GLY A 526 -33.89 -23.61 9.24
C GLY A 526 -34.67 -23.78 7.94
N ALA A 527 -34.05 -24.37 6.92
CA ALA A 527 -34.77 -25.05 5.84
C ALA A 527 -35.13 -26.49 6.23
N LYS A 528 -36.26 -26.98 5.72
CA LYS A 528 -36.70 -28.37 5.79
C LYS A 528 -36.77 -28.94 4.37
N LEU A 529 -36.16 -30.10 4.15
CA LEU A 529 -36.24 -30.80 2.87
C LEU A 529 -37.61 -31.49 2.74
N GLU A 530 -38.27 -31.28 1.62
CA GLU A 530 -39.55 -31.91 1.27
C GLU A 530 -39.35 -33.07 0.30
N SER A 531 -38.51 -32.90 -0.73
CA SER A 531 -38.19 -33.95 -1.70
C SER A 531 -36.78 -33.81 -2.27
N PHE A 532 -36.23 -34.92 -2.75
CA PHE A 532 -34.96 -35.01 -3.47
C PHE A 532 -34.96 -36.30 -4.28
N ASN A 533 -34.98 -36.13 -5.61
CA ASN A 533 -35.28 -37.14 -6.62
C ASN A 533 -34.40 -36.86 -7.86
N SER A 534 -34.12 -37.87 -8.68
CA SER A 534 -33.28 -37.76 -9.90
C SER A 534 -34.11 -38.03 -11.16
N TYR A 535 -33.87 -37.26 -12.23
CA TYR A 535 -34.67 -37.31 -13.46
C TYR A 535 -33.79 -37.52 -14.69
N LEU A 536 -34.27 -38.30 -15.67
CA LEU A 536 -33.68 -38.43 -17.01
C LEU A 536 -34.63 -37.79 -18.02
N GLY A 537 -34.26 -36.63 -18.56
CA GLY A 537 -35.24 -35.73 -19.16
C GLY A 537 -36.29 -35.32 -18.11
N ASP A 538 -37.56 -35.53 -18.42
CA ASP A 538 -38.69 -35.28 -17.51
C ASP A 538 -39.10 -36.50 -16.66
N MET A 539 -38.56 -37.69 -16.95
CA MET A 539 -38.90 -38.93 -16.24
C MET A 539 -38.16 -39.06 -14.90
N GLU A 540 -38.88 -39.34 -13.82
CA GLU A 540 -38.28 -39.59 -12.50
C GLU A 540 -37.73 -41.01 -12.37
N ILE A 541 -36.50 -41.14 -11.87
CA ILE A 541 -35.82 -42.42 -11.63
C ILE A 541 -36.05 -42.85 -10.18
N SER A 542 -37.14 -43.59 -9.96
CA SER A 542 -37.55 -44.10 -8.65
C SER A 542 -36.84 -45.39 -8.22
N THR A 543 -36.28 -46.16 -9.17
CA THR A 543 -35.62 -47.46 -8.92
C THR A 543 -34.21 -47.33 -8.33
N GLY A 544 -33.61 -46.13 -8.38
CA GLY A 544 -32.19 -45.93 -8.07
C GLY A 544 -31.22 -46.48 -9.13
N ILE A 545 -31.71 -47.04 -10.24
CA ILE A 545 -30.88 -47.58 -11.33
C ILE A 545 -30.60 -46.48 -12.35
N HIS A 546 -29.33 -46.23 -12.62
CA HIS A 546 -28.85 -45.19 -13.54
C HIS A 546 -27.93 -45.80 -14.61
N VAL A 547 -27.89 -45.19 -15.79
CA VAL A 547 -27.15 -45.68 -16.96
C VAL A 547 -25.81 -44.93 -17.07
N PRO A 548 -24.67 -45.62 -17.24
CA PRO A 548 -23.35 -44.99 -17.33
C PRO A 548 -23.30 -43.96 -18.47
N GLY A 549 -22.71 -42.79 -18.20
CA GLY A 549 -22.59 -41.69 -19.16
C GLY A 549 -23.86 -40.87 -19.39
N ALA A 550 -25.03 -41.31 -18.92
CA ALA A 550 -26.26 -40.52 -19.03
C ALA A 550 -26.26 -39.31 -18.08
N LYS A 551 -26.90 -38.22 -18.52
CA LYS A 551 -27.04 -36.96 -17.75
C LYS A 551 -28.38 -36.91 -17.04
N TYR A 552 -28.32 -36.81 -15.73
CA TYR A 552 -29.47 -36.76 -14.84
C TYR A 552 -29.63 -35.37 -14.23
N THR A 553 -30.86 -34.89 -14.21
CA THR A 553 -31.25 -33.71 -13.43
C THR A 553 -31.56 -34.16 -12.01
N LEU A 554 -30.68 -33.89 -11.07
CA LEU A 554 -30.99 -33.99 -9.64
C LEU A 554 -31.87 -32.79 -9.28
N LYS A 555 -32.99 -33.01 -8.60
CA LYS A 555 -33.95 -31.95 -8.23
C LYS A 555 -34.42 -32.12 -6.80
N ALA A 556 -34.43 -31.02 -6.06
CA ALA A 556 -34.85 -30.97 -4.67
C ALA A 556 -35.98 -29.96 -4.47
N LYS A 557 -36.73 -30.10 -3.37
CA LYS A 557 -37.67 -29.09 -2.89
C LYS A 557 -37.49 -28.95 -1.39
N ALA A 558 -37.44 -27.71 -0.91
CA ALA A 558 -37.33 -27.38 0.50
C ALA A 558 -38.15 -26.13 0.82
N THR A 559 -38.60 -26.03 2.07
CA THR A 559 -39.24 -24.84 2.64
C THR A 559 -38.31 -24.20 3.66
N SER A 560 -38.29 -22.87 3.75
CA SER A 560 -37.61 -22.13 4.82
C SER A 560 -38.33 -20.80 5.10
N LYS A 561 -37.99 -20.12 6.20
CA LYS A 561 -38.59 -18.82 6.56
C LYS A 561 -38.17 -17.71 5.60
N ASN A 562 -36.90 -17.68 5.21
CA ASN A 562 -36.35 -16.67 4.31
C ASN A 562 -36.36 -17.19 2.86
N ARG A 563 -35.33 -17.97 2.48
CA ARG A 563 -35.23 -18.65 1.19
C ARG A 563 -34.34 -19.89 1.30
N PRO A 564 -34.71 -21.04 0.70
CA PRO A 564 -33.84 -22.22 0.69
C PRO A 564 -32.70 -22.06 -0.31
N MET A 565 -31.52 -22.53 0.09
CA MET A 565 -30.34 -22.76 -0.74
C MET A 565 -30.02 -24.27 -0.78
N TYR A 566 -29.48 -24.73 -1.90
CA TYR A 566 -29.24 -26.13 -2.22
C TYR A 566 -27.77 -26.35 -2.60
N GLN A 567 -27.15 -27.37 -2.04
CA GLN A 567 -25.80 -27.84 -2.39
C GLN A 567 -25.90 -29.34 -2.72
N PHE A 568 -25.29 -29.77 -3.83
CA PHE A 568 -25.43 -31.13 -4.35
C PHE A 568 -24.11 -31.89 -4.30
N TRP A 569 -24.21 -33.18 -3.97
CA TRP A 569 -23.11 -34.06 -3.66
C TRP A 569 -23.25 -35.40 -4.37
N VAL A 570 -22.11 -36.05 -4.66
CA VAL A 570 -22.06 -37.46 -5.02
C VAL A 570 -20.99 -38.17 -4.20
N LYS A 571 -21.27 -39.38 -3.73
CA LYS A 571 -20.32 -40.28 -3.08
C LYS A 571 -19.99 -41.43 -3.99
N ASP A 572 -18.71 -41.62 -4.26
CA ASP A 572 -18.16 -42.92 -4.66
C ASP A 572 -18.07 -43.79 -3.39
N VAL A 573 -18.86 -44.88 -3.32
CA VAL A 573 -18.92 -45.72 -2.11
C VAL A 573 -17.66 -46.57 -1.98
N LEU A 574 -17.09 -47.04 -3.09
CA LEU A 574 -15.88 -47.89 -3.10
C LEU A 574 -14.63 -47.10 -2.69
N ALA A 575 -14.44 -45.91 -3.24
CA ALA A 575 -13.39 -44.99 -2.80
C ALA A 575 -13.72 -44.28 -1.47
N ASN A 576 -14.92 -44.50 -0.92
CA ASN A 576 -15.49 -43.84 0.26
C ASN A 576 -15.37 -42.30 0.20
N LYS A 577 -15.52 -41.72 -1.00
CA LYS A 577 -15.18 -40.32 -1.29
C LYS A 577 -16.40 -39.50 -1.69
N TRP A 578 -16.72 -38.48 -0.91
CA TRP A 578 -17.68 -37.44 -1.28
C TRP A 578 -17.04 -36.41 -2.22
N THR A 579 -17.81 -35.96 -3.21
CA THR A 579 -17.48 -34.90 -4.15
C THR A 579 -18.65 -33.94 -4.24
N MET A 580 -18.42 -32.65 -3.98
CA MET A 580 -19.41 -31.60 -4.23
C MET A 580 -19.51 -31.37 -5.74
N ILE A 581 -20.72 -31.52 -6.29
CA ILE A 581 -20.99 -31.33 -7.72
C ILE A 581 -21.67 -29.98 -8.01
N LYS A 582 -22.24 -29.33 -6.98
CA LYS A 582 -22.72 -27.95 -7.03
C LYS A 582 -22.71 -27.34 -5.65
N ASP A 583 -22.08 -26.17 -5.49
CA ASP A 583 -22.07 -25.42 -4.24
C ASP A 583 -23.42 -24.74 -3.96
N TYR A 584 -23.60 -24.22 -2.74
CA TYR A 584 -24.82 -23.58 -2.28
C TYR A 584 -25.31 -22.44 -3.19
N GLY A 585 -26.51 -22.62 -3.75
CA GLY A 585 -27.21 -21.59 -4.50
C GLY A 585 -28.73 -21.74 -4.40
N TYR A 586 -29.47 -20.76 -4.93
CA TYR A 586 -30.94 -20.78 -4.93
C TYR A 586 -31.56 -21.78 -5.91
N GLU A 587 -30.76 -22.28 -6.85
CA GLU A 587 -31.17 -23.21 -7.89
C GLU A 587 -31.32 -24.63 -7.34
N ASN A 588 -32.56 -25.10 -7.26
CA ASN A 588 -32.94 -26.40 -6.69
C ASN A 588 -32.69 -27.61 -7.61
N THR A 589 -31.89 -27.44 -8.66
CA THR A 589 -31.51 -28.49 -9.61
C THR A 589 -29.99 -28.57 -9.81
N CYS A 590 -29.48 -29.75 -10.16
CA CYS A 590 -28.08 -29.96 -10.55
C CYS A 590 -28.00 -31.01 -11.67
N GLN A 591 -27.16 -30.78 -12.68
CA GLN A 591 -26.83 -31.79 -13.67
C GLN A 591 -25.74 -32.71 -13.12
N TRP A 592 -25.96 -34.02 -13.17
CA TRP A 592 -25.00 -35.04 -12.78
C TRP A 592 -24.87 -36.06 -13.91
N THR A 593 -23.64 -36.36 -14.34
CA THR A 593 -23.39 -37.44 -15.31
C THR A 593 -23.06 -38.70 -14.55
N ALA A 594 -23.82 -39.77 -14.79
CA ALA A 594 -23.57 -41.06 -14.16
C ALA A 594 -22.18 -41.59 -14.57
N PRO A 595 -21.32 -41.98 -13.61
CA PRO A 595 -19.93 -42.40 -13.85
C PRO A 595 -19.86 -43.88 -14.26
N LYS A 596 -18.86 -44.63 -13.79
CA LYS A 596 -18.57 -46.00 -14.24
C LYS A 596 -19.62 -47.02 -13.79
N VAL A 597 -19.66 -48.10 -14.57
CA VAL A 597 -20.52 -49.28 -14.46
C VAL A 597 -20.20 -50.07 -13.20
N GLY A 598 -21.22 -50.61 -12.52
CA GLY A 598 -21.05 -51.67 -11.52
C GLY A 598 -20.61 -51.21 -10.13
N GLU A 599 -20.46 -49.91 -9.89
CA GLU A 599 -20.12 -49.36 -8.58
C GLU A 599 -21.40 -48.79 -7.90
N ASP A 600 -21.50 -48.95 -6.59
CA ASP A 600 -22.51 -48.26 -5.78
C ASP A 600 -22.08 -46.79 -5.60
N TYR A 601 -22.99 -45.87 -5.90
CA TYR A 601 -22.82 -44.44 -5.61
C TYR A 601 -23.91 -43.96 -4.64
N GLN A 602 -23.74 -42.78 -4.06
CA GLN A 602 -24.83 -42.06 -3.40
C GLN A 602 -24.93 -40.65 -3.97
N ILE A 603 -26.10 -40.24 -4.44
CA ILE A 603 -26.38 -38.82 -4.74
C ILE A 603 -26.93 -38.15 -3.48
N GLY A 604 -26.66 -36.86 -3.33
CA GLY A 604 -27.03 -36.11 -2.13
C GLY A 604 -27.45 -34.68 -2.42
N VAL A 605 -28.35 -34.17 -1.59
CA VAL A 605 -28.61 -32.75 -1.45
C VAL A 605 -28.53 -32.35 0.02
N HIS A 606 -27.87 -31.22 0.26
CA HIS A 606 -27.94 -30.47 1.51
C HIS A 606 -28.79 -29.23 1.26
N VAL A 607 -29.67 -28.89 2.19
CA VAL A 607 -30.47 -27.66 2.12
C VAL A 607 -30.31 -26.84 3.37
N LYS A 608 -30.30 -25.52 3.21
CA LYS A 608 -30.32 -24.57 4.31
C LYS A 608 -31.09 -23.31 3.97
N ASP A 609 -31.59 -22.62 4.98
CA ASP A 609 -32.07 -21.25 4.85
C ASP A 609 -30.88 -20.34 4.50
N GLU A 610 -31.08 -19.35 3.63
CA GLU A 610 -30.02 -18.42 3.18
C GLU A 610 -29.33 -17.67 4.34
N ARG A 611 -29.96 -17.61 5.52
CA ARG A 611 -29.41 -17.00 6.73
C ARG A 611 -28.91 -18.01 7.76
N SER A 612 -29.03 -19.31 7.49
CA SER A 612 -28.53 -20.36 8.38
C SER A 612 -27.01 -20.42 8.38
N ILE A 613 -26.49 -20.51 9.59
CA ILE A 613 -25.06 -20.58 9.92
C ILE A 613 -24.56 -22.03 10.03
N ARG A 614 -25.45 -23.01 9.87
CA ARG A 614 -25.07 -24.43 9.81
C ARG A 614 -24.50 -24.75 8.43
N ASP A 615 -23.68 -25.80 8.38
CA ASP A 615 -23.22 -26.38 7.11
C ASP A 615 -24.43 -26.74 6.25
N PHE A 616 -25.42 -27.40 6.85
CA PHE A 616 -26.77 -27.62 6.32
C PHE A 616 -27.84 -27.59 7.43
N ASP A 617 -29.09 -27.34 7.07
CA ASP A 617 -30.22 -27.44 8.00
C ASP A 617 -30.92 -28.80 7.96
N ASP A 618 -30.98 -29.39 6.77
CA ASP A 618 -31.54 -30.70 6.48
C ASP A 618 -30.84 -31.31 5.25
N HIS A 619 -30.91 -32.63 5.08
CA HIS A 619 -30.26 -33.31 3.96
C HIS A 619 -30.92 -34.64 3.62
N LYS A 620 -30.63 -35.16 2.41
CA LYS A 620 -30.97 -36.54 2.03
C LYS A 620 -29.90 -37.09 1.11
N TYR A 621 -29.55 -38.35 1.36
CA TYR A 621 -28.72 -39.17 0.49
C TYR A 621 -29.56 -40.31 -0.08
N VAL A 622 -29.35 -40.64 -1.35
CA VAL A 622 -30.02 -41.74 -2.06
C VAL A 622 -28.94 -42.59 -2.72
N SER A 623 -28.90 -43.87 -2.38
CA SER A 623 -27.99 -44.82 -3.04
C SER A 623 -28.47 -45.09 -4.47
N VAL A 624 -27.53 -45.11 -5.41
CA VAL A 624 -27.80 -45.30 -6.84
C VAL A 624 -26.82 -46.33 -7.41
N LYS A 625 -27.33 -47.20 -8.29
CA LYS A 625 -26.56 -48.26 -8.95
C LYS A 625 -26.40 -47.94 -10.42
N ILE A 626 -25.15 -47.98 -10.91
CA ILE A 626 -24.88 -47.72 -12.32
C ILE A 626 -24.92 -49.06 -13.09
N TYR A 627 -25.98 -49.29 -13.86
CA TYR A 627 -26.21 -50.52 -14.61
C TYR A 627 -25.93 -50.35 -16.11
N GLN A 628 -25.17 -51.28 -16.68
CA GLN A 628 -24.96 -51.41 -18.12
C GLN A 628 -25.49 -52.77 -18.56
N PRO A 629 -26.49 -52.83 -19.44
CA PRO A 629 -26.84 -54.05 -20.16
C PRO A 629 -25.68 -54.46 -21.09
N GLU A 630 -25.46 -55.76 -21.27
CA GLU A 630 -24.30 -56.30 -22.00
C GLU A 630 -24.40 -56.21 -23.53
N VAL A 631 -25.41 -55.52 -24.06
CA VAL A 631 -25.65 -55.32 -25.50
C VAL A 631 -26.08 -53.87 -25.74
N GLU A 632 -25.60 -53.25 -26.84
CA GLU A 632 -26.15 -51.98 -27.34
C GLU A 632 -27.66 -52.13 -27.64
N PRO A 633 -28.50 -51.10 -27.40
CA PRO A 633 -29.95 -51.22 -27.52
C PRO A 633 -30.37 -51.42 -28.97
N CYS A 634 -30.73 -52.66 -29.32
CA CYS A 634 -31.29 -53.01 -30.62
C CYS A 634 -32.81 -52.87 -30.54
N LYS A 635 -33.43 -52.05 -31.41
CA LYS A 635 -34.89 -52.06 -31.55
C LYS A 635 -35.33 -53.45 -32.03
N VAL A 636 -36.11 -54.14 -31.20
CA VAL A 636 -36.68 -55.47 -31.48
C VAL A 636 -38.19 -55.45 -31.59
N ASP A 637 -38.76 -56.45 -32.27
CA ASP A 637 -40.20 -56.49 -32.54
C ASP A 637 -40.95 -57.08 -31.34
N ILE A 638 -40.37 -58.07 -30.66
CA ILE A 638 -40.98 -58.69 -29.50
C ILE A 638 -39.96 -59.18 -28.46
N VAL A 639 -40.29 -58.98 -27.19
CA VAL A 639 -39.65 -59.68 -26.06
C VAL A 639 -40.60 -60.76 -25.54
N LEU A 640 -40.14 -62.00 -25.57
CA LEU A 640 -40.82 -63.15 -25.00
C LEU A 640 -40.29 -63.44 -23.60
N ASP A 641 -41.20 -63.47 -22.64
CA ASP A 641 -40.93 -63.74 -21.24
C ASP A 641 -41.44 -65.12 -20.84
N ALA A 642 -40.51 -66.01 -20.48
CA ALA A 642 -40.85 -67.30 -19.89
C ALA A 642 -40.96 -67.12 -18.38
N GLY A 643 -42.20 -67.05 -17.88
CA GLY A 643 -42.53 -66.85 -16.46
C GLY A 643 -41.75 -67.77 -15.53
N HIS A 644 -41.32 -67.27 -14.38
CA HIS A 644 -40.47 -67.99 -13.40
C HIS A 644 -39.08 -68.39 -13.99
N GLY A 645 -38.41 -69.37 -13.38
CA GLY A 645 -37.19 -69.98 -13.91
C GLY A 645 -35.87 -69.25 -13.66
N ASN A 646 -35.87 -68.14 -12.91
CA ASN A 646 -34.64 -67.46 -12.47
C ASN A 646 -34.19 -67.98 -11.08
N THR A 647 -32.92 -67.77 -10.75
CA THR A 647 -32.32 -68.19 -9.48
C THR A 647 -32.60 -67.18 -8.37
N ASN A 648 -33.28 -67.61 -7.31
CA ASN A 648 -33.41 -66.86 -6.07
C ASN A 648 -32.11 -66.99 -5.26
N LEU A 649 -31.34 -65.91 -5.14
CA LEU A 649 -30.04 -65.88 -4.47
C LEU A 649 -30.12 -66.11 -2.95
N LYS A 650 -31.29 -65.91 -2.32
CA LYS A 650 -31.47 -66.18 -0.88
C LYS A 650 -31.63 -67.67 -0.58
N THR A 651 -32.24 -68.43 -1.49
CA THR A 651 -32.46 -69.88 -1.32
C THR A 651 -31.48 -70.72 -2.15
N ASN A 652 -30.75 -70.09 -3.08
CA ASN A 652 -29.97 -70.73 -4.14
C ASN A 652 -30.80 -71.72 -4.97
N GLY A 653 -32.12 -71.50 -5.05
CA GLY A 653 -33.07 -72.32 -5.78
C GLY A 653 -33.66 -71.59 -6.99
N ILE A 654 -34.02 -72.34 -8.01
CA ILE A 654 -34.73 -71.82 -9.19
C ILE A 654 -36.20 -71.66 -8.83
N ASP A 655 -36.81 -70.53 -9.23
CA ASP A 655 -38.25 -70.36 -9.17
C ASP A 655 -38.95 -71.37 -10.09
N SER A 656 -39.65 -72.33 -9.53
CA SER A 656 -40.39 -73.34 -10.29
C SER A 656 -41.68 -72.80 -10.92
N GLY A 657 -42.21 -71.68 -10.43
CA GLY A 657 -43.63 -71.39 -10.52
C GLY A 657 -44.48 -72.48 -9.86
N ALA A 658 -45.71 -72.64 -10.33
CA ALA A 658 -46.60 -73.71 -9.89
C ALA A 658 -46.04 -75.10 -10.25
N VAL A 659 -46.39 -76.09 -9.43
CA VAL A 659 -46.08 -77.52 -9.67
C VAL A 659 -47.37 -78.24 -10.03
N GLY A 660 -47.47 -78.66 -11.29
CA GLY A 660 -48.62 -79.37 -11.83
C GLY A 660 -48.70 -80.84 -11.42
N VAL A 661 -49.82 -81.47 -11.80
CA VAL A 661 -50.04 -82.91 -11.64
C VAL A 661 -48.88 -83.68 -12.30
N GLY A 662 -48.31 -84.65 -11.58
CA GLY A 662 -47.15 -85.42 -12.05
C GLY A 662 -45.79 -84.73 -11.86
N GLY A 663 -45.73 -83.56 -11.19
CA GLY A 663 -44.48 -82.86 -10.90
C GLY A 663 -43.98 -81.96 -12.03
N VAL A 664 -44.85 -81.61 -12.98
CA VAL A 664 -44.52 -80.68 -14.08
C VAL A 664 -44.32 -79.28 -13.52
N LEU A 665 -43.10 -78.75 -13.64
CA LEU A 665 -42.80 -77.38 -13.20
C LEU A 665 -43.27 -76.38 -14.26
N GLU A 666 -44.00 -75.35 -13.83
CA GLU A 666 -44.44 -74.25 -14.70
C GLU A 666 -43.26 -73.63 -15.45
N SER A 667 -42.16 -73.34 -14.75
CA SER A 667 -40.96 -72.71 -15.31
C SER A 667 -40.31 -73.50 -16.45
N ASN A 668 -40.46 -74.82 -16.48
CA ASN A 668 -40.00 -75.67 -17.58
C ASN A 668 -40.98 -75.62 -18.76
N LEU A 669 -42.28 -75.61 -18.47
CA LEU A 669 -43.33 -75.58 -19.48
C LEU A 669 -43.38 -74.23 -20.20
N THR A 670 -43.31 -73.12 -19.46
CA THR A 670 -43.22 -71.76 -20.03
C THR A 670 -42.00 -71.62 -20.92
N GLN A 671 -40.85 -72.21 -20.55
CA GLN A 671 -39.64 -72.24 -21.37
C GLN A 671 -39.85 -72.90 -22.73
N ILE A 672 -40.51 -74.07 -22.75
CA ILE A 672 -40.79 -74.85 -23.96
C ILE A 672 -41.71 -74.04 -24.89
N TYR A 673 -42.82 -73.53 -24.36
CA TYR A 673 -43.76 -72.72 -25.12
C TYR A 673 -43.12 -71.44 -25.67
N VAL A 674 -42.32 -70.74 -24.88
CA VAL A 674 -41.64 -69.51 -25.29
C VAL A 674 -40.57 -69.75 -26.35
N LYS A 675 -39.72 -70.78 -26.23
CA LYS A 675 -38.72 -71.07 -27.29
C LYS A 675 -39.40 -71.59 -28.57
N LYS A 676 -40.52 -72.32 -28.49
CA LYS A 676 -41.34 -72.69 -29.67
C LYS A 676 -41.99 -71.47 -30.33
N LEU A 677 -42.57 -70.56 -29.54
CA LEU A 677 -43.19 -69.31 -30.04
C LEU A 677 -42.15 -68.38 -30.67
N GLY A 678 -40.99 -68.24 -30.02
CA GLY A 678 -39.87 -67.47 -30.56
C GLY A 678 -39.37 -68.02 -31.88
N ALA A 679 -39.08 -69.32 -31.97
CA ALA A 679 -38.69 -69.96 -33.22
C ALA A 679 -39.75 -69.81 -34.33
N TYR A 680 -41.04 -69.83 -34.01
CA TYR A 680 -42.11 -69.56 -34.97
C TYR A 680 -42.08 -68.11 -35.48
N LEU A 681 -41.95 -67.13 -34.59
CA LEU A 681 -41.90 -65.70 -34.94
C LEU A 681 -40.59 -65.32 -35.66
N GLU A 682 -39.46 -65.88 -35.26
CA GLU A 682 -38.17 -65.78 -35.95
C GLU A 682 -38.26 -66.34 -37.38
N SER A 683 -38.97 -67.46 -37.59
CA SER A 683 -39.20 -68.03 -38.93
C SER A 683 -40.05 -67.15 -39.85
N LEU A 684 -40.81 -66.20 -39.27
CA LEU A 684 -41.58 -65.18 -39.96
C LEU A 684 -40.79 -63.88 -40.17
N GLY A 685 -39.56 -63.79 -39.65
CA GLY A 685 -38.66 -62.65 -39.82
C GLY A 685 -38.63 -61.64 -38.67
N TYR A 686 -39.38 -61.86 -37.58
CA TYR A 686 -39.37 -60.96 -36.42
C TYR A 686 -38.08 -61.09 -35.60
N LYS A 687 -37.62 -59.96 -35.06
CA LYS A 687 -36.56 -59.91 -34.05
C LYS A 687 -37.14 -60.22 -32.68
N VAL A 688 -36.81 -61.40 -32.18
CA VAL A 688 -37.20 -61.90 -30.86
C VAL A 688 -36.04 -61.78 -29.87
N LEU A 689 -36.32 -61.36 -28.63
CA LEU A 689 -35.44 -61.58 -27.48
C LEU A 689 -36.18 -62.37 -26.40
N TYR A 690 -35.43 -63.13 -25.60
CA TYR A 690 -35.97 -63.95 -24.51
C TYR A 690 -35.49 -63.38 -23.17
N THR A 691 -36.39 -63.08 -22.23
CA THR A 691 -35.98 -62.45 -20.94
C THR A 691 -34.91 -63.24 -20.20
N ARG A 692 -35.11 -64.57 -20.07
CA ARG A 692 -34.20 -65.49 -19.37
C ARG A 692 -32.78 -65.56 -19.91
N ASP A 693 -32.54 -65.14 -21.15
CA ASP A 693 -31.19 -65.08 -21.72
C ASP A 693 -30.38 -63.90 -21.10
N PHE A 694 -31.03 -62.98 -20.36
CA PHE A 694 -30.44 -61.79 -19.71
C PHE A 694 -30.62 -61.74 -18.19
N LEU A 695 -31.42 -62.64 -17.59
CA LEU A 695 -31.74 -62.57 -16.16
C LEU A 695 -30.53 -62.95 -15.30
N LYS A 696 -30.27 -62.15 -14.27
CA LYS A 696 -29.33 -62.43 -13.19
C LYS A 696 -30.13 -62.83 -11.96
N GLY A 697 -29.52 -63.64 -11.09
CA GLY A 697 -30.19 -64.12 -9.87
C GLY A 697 -30.69 -62.96 -9.00
N TYR A 698 -31.83 -63.16 -8.33
CA TYR A 698 -32.58 -62.11 -7.65
C TYR A 698 -32.63 -62.29 -6.12
N ASN A 699 -32.79 -61.20 -5.36
CA ASN A 699 -32.90 -61.25 -3.89
C ASN A 699 -34.35 -61.04 -3.41
N GLN A 700 -35.17 -60.36 -4.19
CA GLN A 700 -36.60 -60.15 -3.98
C GLN A 700 -37.31 -60.39 -5.32
N VAL A 701 -38.55 -60.88 -5.28
CA VAL A 701 -39.33 -61.20 -6.49
C VAL A 701 -39.47 -59.97 -7.40
N THR A 702 -39.57 -58.77 -6.83
CA THR A 702 -39.55 -57.50 -7.58
C THR A 702 -38.28 -57.28 -8.39
N ASP A 703 -37.13 -57.78 -7.94
CA ASP A 703 -35.86 -57.65 -8.67
C ASP A 703 -35.84 -58.56 -9.93
N ASP A 704 -36.49 -59.73 -9.86
CA ASP A 704 -36.69 -60.60 -11.04
C ASP A 704 -37.66 -59.96 -12.04
N LEU A 705 -38.81 -59.50 -11.55
CA LEU A 705 -39.85 -58.89 -12.37
C LEU A 705 -39.38 -57.57 -13.02
N GLN A 706 -38.52 -56.79 -12.34
CA GLN A 706 -37.91 -55.60 -12.94
C GLN A 706 -36.89 -55.96 -14.01
N GLN A 707 -36.04 -56.98 -13.82
CA GLN A 707 -35.10 -57.40 -14.86
C GLN A 707 -35.82 -57.82 -16.16
N ARG A 708 -36.97 -58.51 -16.07
CA ARG A 708 -37.80 -58.87 -17.24
C ARG A 708 -38.33 -57.64 -17.97
N VAL A 709 -38.78 -56.63 -17.22
CA VAL A 709 -39.24 -55.33 -17.73
C VAL A 709 -38.08 -54.56 -18.39
N ASP A 710 -36.89 -54.60 -17.79
CA ASP A 710 -35.70 -53.91 -18.29
C ASP A 710 -35.27 -54.46 -19.67
N VAL A 711 -35.33 -55.78 -19.90
CA VAL A 711 -35.06 -56.37 -21.22
C VAL A 711 -35.97 -55.76 -22.30
N ALA A 712 -37.26 -55.57 -21.99
CA ALA A 712 -38.23 -55.01 -22.93
C ALA A 712 -38.07 -53.52 -23.15
N ASN A 713 -37.96 -52.75 -22.06
CA ASN A 713 -37.88 -51.29 -22.10
C ASN A 713 -36.54 -50.82 -22.70
N TYR A 714 -35.43 -51.47 -22.36
CA TYR A 714 -34.11 -51.09 -22.88
C TYR A 714 -33.96 -51.36 -24.38
N ASN A 715 -34.50 -52.48 -24.88
CA ASN A 715 -34.47 -52.81 -26.30
C ASN A 715 -35.63 -52.17 -27.10
N ASN A 716 -36.40 -51.26 -26.48
CA ASN A 716 -37.51 -50.53 -27.11
C ASN A 716 -38.45 -51.46 -27.92
N ALA A 717 -38.84 -52.57 -27.30
CA ALA A 717 -39.61 -53.63 -27.95
C ALA A 717 -40.98 -53.13 -28.43
N SER A 718 -41.47 -53.60 -29.57
CA SER A 718 -42.84 -53.27 -30.02
C SER A 718 -43.93 -54.05 -29.25
N LEU A 719 -43.59 -55.20 -28.65
CA LEU A 719 -44.48 -56.02 -27.84
C LEU A 719 -43.72 -56.76 -26.72
N PHE A 720 -44.33 -56.88 -25.54
CA PHE A 720 -43.89 -57.80 -24.49
C PHE A 720 -44.94 -58.90 -24.25
N PHE A 721 -44.54 -60.16 -24.37
CA PHE A 721 -45.43 -61.30 -24.17
C PHE A 721 -44.88 -62.22 -23.08
N SER A 722 -45.59 -62.34 -21.96
CA SER A 722 -45.24 -63.25 -20.86
C SER A 722 -46.12 -64.50 -20.89
N MET A 723 -45.50 -65.67 -20.80
CA MET A 723 -46.17 -66.98 -20.81
C MET A 723 -46.13 -67.60 -19.42
N HIS A 724 -47.31 -68.01 -18.94
CA HIS A 724 -47.54 -68.62 -17.64
C HIS A 724 -48.58 -69.74 -17.72
N PHE A 725 -48.69 -70.53 -16.65
CA PHE A 725 -49.75 -71.53 -16.50
C PHE A 725 -50.26 -71.57 -15.06
N ASN A 726 -51.54 -71.24 -14.91
CA ASN A 726 -52.17 -70.99 -13.62
C ASN A 726 -52.29 -72.27 -12.76
N SER A 727 -52.59 -72.08 -11.48
CA SER A 727 -52.81 -73.14 -10.51
C SER A 727 -53.91 -72.74 -9.55
N TYR A 728 -54.82 -73.66 -9.24
CA TYR A 728 -55.91 -73.42 -8.32
C TYR A 728 -56.16 -74.62 -7.41
N ALA A 729 -56.59 -74.33 -6.17
CA ALA A 729 -56.77 -75.34 -5.12
C ALA A 729 -57.89 -76.36 -5.44
N ASP A 730 -58.92 -75.94 -6.18
CA ASP A 730 -59.89 -76.83 -6.81
C ASP A 730 -59.36 -77.29 -8.19
N PRO A 731 -59.01 -78.58 -8.38
CA PRO A 731 -58.44 -79.09 -9.63
C PRO A 731 -59.46 -79.20 -10.77
N SER A 732 -60.75 -78.98 -10.52
CA SER A 732 -61.76 -78.90 -11.58
C SER A 732 -61.69 -77.57 -12.37
N VAL A 733 -61.08 -76.54 -11.80
CA VAL A 733 -60.88 -75.24 -12.45
C VAL A 733 -59.97 -75.41 -13.67
N SER A 734 -60.43 -74.87 -14.79
CA SER A 734 -59.83 -75.01 -16.11
C SER A 734 -60.10 -73.76 -16.96
N GLY A 735 -59.31 -73.61 -18.02
CA GLY A 735 -59.44 -72.57 -19.04
C GLY A 735 -58.23 -71.65 -19.14
N ILE A 736 -58.31 -70.75 -20.12
CA ILE A 736 -57.29 -69.76 -20.47
C ILE A 736 -57.72 -68.36 -20.06
N GLU A 737 -56.78 -67.53 -19.65
CA GLU A 737 -56.99 -66.12 -19.30
C GLU A 737 -55.76 -65.27 -19.66
N SER A 738 -55.98 -63.97 -19.84
CA SER A 738 -54.90 -63.04 -20.17
C SER A 738 -55.01 -61.78 -19.33
N TYR A 739 -53.85 -61.28 -18.90
CA TYR A 739 -53.73 -60.11 -18.06
C TYR A 739 -53.01 -58.98 -18.79
N TYR A 740 -53.52 -57.78 -18.60
CA TYR A 740 -52.90 -56.51 -18.98
C TYR A 740 -53.05 -55.54 -17.81
N SER A 741 -52.34 -54.40 -17.84
CA SER A 741 -52.57 -53.30 -16.91
C SER A 741 -53.08 -52.09 -17.68
N SER A 742 -54.19 -51.49 -17.24
CA SER A 742 -54.61 -50.16 -17.72
C SER A 742 -53.64 -49.08 -17.24
N PHE A 743 -53.28 -49.13 -15.96
CA PHE A 743 -52.32 -48.22 -15.34
C PHE A 743 -50.89 -48.61 -15.73
N ARG A 744 -50.20 -47.69 -16.42
CA ARG A 744 -48.79 -47.81 -16.82
C ARG A 744 -48.00 -46.60 -16.34
N PRO A 745 -47.46 -46.61 -15.09
CA PRO A 745 -46.85 -45.42 -14.47
C PRO A 745 -45.64 -44.84 -15.21
N ASN A 746 -45.04 -45.57 -16.15
CA ASN A 746 -43.94 -45.10 -16.98
C ASN A 746 -44.40 -44.37 -18.25
N LEU A 747 -45.70 -44.42 -18.56
CA LEU A 747 -46.31 -43.80 -19.76
C LEU A 747 -47.37 -42.75 -19.40
N ASP A 748 -48.25 -43.05 -18.43
CA ASP A 748 -49.31 -42.15 -17.96
C ASP A 748 -49.57 -42.30 -16.45
N ASN A 749 -49.84 -41.17 -15.81
CA ASN A 749 -50.19 -41.05 -14.39
C ASN A 749 -51.37 -40.07 -14.16
N THR A 750 -52.13 -39.76 -15.22
CA THR A 750 -53.36 -38.96 -15.15
C THR A 750 -54.58 -39.85 -14.89
N ASP A 751 -55.65 -39.28 -14.30
CA ASP A 751 -56.94 -39.94 -13.99
C ASP A 751 -56.90 -41.33 -13.30
N ILE A 752 -55.78 -41.64 -12.64
CA ILE A 752 -55.53 -42.90 -11.92
C ILE A 752 -56.48 -43.07 -10.72
N VAL A 753 -57.09 -44.24 -10.62
CA VAL A 753 -57.92 -44.66 -9.48
C VAL A 753 -57.30 -45.88 -8.80
N SER A 754 -56.93 -45.72 -7.54
CA SER A 754 -56.54 -46.82 -6.66
C SER A 754 -57.73 -47.30 -5.82
N THR A 755 -58.04 -48.57 -5.94
CA THR A 755 -58.94 -49.31 -5.04
C THR A 755 -58.11 -50.23 -4.13
N GLU A 756 -58.74 -50.88 -3.16
CA GLU A 756 -58.09 -51.87 -2.28
C GLU A 756 -57.36 -52.99 -3.04
N ASN A 757 -57.87 -53.38 -4.22
CA ASN A 757 -57.42 -54.57 -4.96
C ASN A 757 -56.81 -54.27 -6.35
N LEU A 758 -56.95 -53.05 -6.86
CA LEU A 758 -56.46 -52.66 -8.19
C LEU A 758 -56.24 -51.14 -8.27
N THR A 759 -55.08 -50.73 -8.79
CA THR A 759 -54.90 -49.40 -9.37
C THR A 759 -55.10 -49.49 -10.88
N TYR A 760 -56.03 -48.70 -11.41
CA TYR A 760 -56.36 -48.66 -12.84
C TYR A 760 -56.39 -47.23 -13.36
N ASP A 761 -56.27 -47.09 -14.67
CA ASP A 761 -56.34 -45.83 -15.40
C ASP A 761 -57.72 -45.70 -16.07
N LYS A 762 -58.35 -44.52 -15.96
CA LYS A 762 -59.63 -44.20 -16.62
C LYS A 762 -59.46 -43.76 -18.08
N THR A 763 -58.29 -43.26 -18.43
CA THR A 763 -57.91 -42.77 -19.76
C THR A 763 -56.69 -43.56 -20.26
N PRO A 764 -56.75 -44.91 -20.28
CA PRO A 764 -55.58 -45.74 -20.48
C PRO A 764 -54.88 -45.47 -21.80
N THR A 765 -53.55 -45.43 -21.74
CA THR A 765 -52.67 -45.29 -22.91
C THR A 765 -53.01 -46.25 -24.05
N GLN A 766 -52.69 -45.85 -25.29
CA GLN A 766 -52.86 -46.71 -26.47
C GLN A 766 -52.21 -48.08 -26.27
N ALA A 767 -50.99 -48.13 -25.70
CA ALA A 767 -50.32 -49.39 -25.37
C ALA A 767 -51.15 -50.31 -24.45
N ALA A 768 -51.86 -49.76 -23.47
CA ALA A 768 -52.76 -50.53 -22.60
C ALA A 768 -54.05 -50.98 -23.31
N ILE A 769 -54.62 -50.15 -24.19
CA ILE A 769 -55.77 -50.51 -25.04
C ILE A 769 -55.39 -51.66 -25.97
N ASP A 770 -54.24 -51.55 -26.64
CA ASP A 770 -53.68 -52.55 -27.55
C ASP A 770 -53.40 -53.87 -26.84
N SER A 771 -52.85 -53.82 -25.62
CA SER A 771 -52.63 -54.99 -24.77
C SER A 771 -53.93 -55.76 -24.50
N LYS A 772 -54.99 -55.02 -24.17
CA LYS A 772 -56.31 -55.60 -23.90
C LYS A 772 -56.89 -56.28 -25.15
N GLN A 773 -56.74 -55.66 -26.31
CA GLN A 773 -57.23 -56.21 -27.58
C GLN A 773 -56.44 -57.46 -27.98
N LEU A 774 -55.11 -57.43 -27.93
CA LEU A 774 -54.25 -58.57 -28.24
C LEU A 774 -54.55 -59.77 -27.33
N GLY A 775 -54.71 -59.55 -26.03
CA GLY A 775 -55.12 -60.59 -25.10
C GLY A 775 -56.47 -61.22 -25.49
N ALA A 776 -57.44 -60.41 -25.93
CA ALA A 776 -58.75 -60.92 -26.34
C ALA A 776 -58.67 -61.73 -27.64
N ASP A 777 -57.93 -61.25 -28.63
CA ASP A 777 -57.72 -61.91 -29.91
C ASP A 777 -57.06 -63.29 -29.73
N ILE A 778 -56.05 -63.38 -28.86
CA ILE A 778 -55.38 -64.64 -28.51
C ILE A 778 -56.32 -65.60 -27.79
N LEU A 779 -57.05 -65.17 -26.75
CA LEU A 779 -57.95 -66.04 -26.00
C LEU A 779 -59.11 -66.56 -26.87
N ASN A 780 -59.67 -65.71 -27.74
CA ASN A 780 -60.69 -66.11 -28.71
C ASN A 780 -60.15 -67.17 -29.67
N SER A 781 -58.95 -66.97 -30.21
CA SER A 781 -58.33 -67.91 -31.13
C SER A 781 -57.98 -69.25 -30.46
N LEU A 782 -57.47 -69.22 -29.22
CA LEU A 782 -57.13 -70.41 -28.44
C LEU A 782 -58.35 -71.21 -27.96
N SER A 783 -59.52 -70.58 -27.77
CA SER A 783 -60.75 -71.28 -27.40
C SER A 783 -61.17 -72.35 -28.42
N THR A 784 -60.73 -72.22 -29.69
CA THR A 784 -60.94 -73.23 -30.74
C THR A 784 -60.28 -74.58 -30.46
N LEU A 785 -59.30 -74.64 -29.56
CA LEU A 785 -58.69 -75.88 -29.06
C LEU A 785 -59.51 -76.56 -27.93
N GLY A 786 -60.70 -76.05 -27.62
CA GLY A 786 -61.57 -76.58 -26.56
C GLY A 786 -61.14 -76.16 -25.15
N PHE A 787 -60.51 -75.00 -25.02
CA PHE A 787 -60.28 -74.34 -23.72
C PHE A 787 -61.46 -73.45 -23.35
N ASN A 788 -61.80 -73.42 -22.07
CA ASN A 788 -62.74 -72.45 -21.52
C ASN A 788 -62.10 -71.03 -21.55
N ASN A 789 -62.70 -70.08 -22.27
CA ASN A 789 -62.20 -68.71 -22.32
C ASN A 789 -62.67 -67.92 -21.08
N ARG A 790 -61.73 -67.62 -20.18
CA ARG A 790 -62.00 -66.95 -18.89
C ARG A 790 -61.82 -65.42 -18.97
N GLY A 791 -61.58 -64.90 -20.17
CA GLY A 791 -61.54 -63.48 -20.49
C GLY A 791 -60.24 -62.75 -20.17
N VAL A 792 -60.13 -61.53 -20.71
CA VAL A 792 -59.03 -60.59 -20.45
C VAL A 792 -59.32 -59.81 -19.16
N LYS A 793 -58.33 -59.69 -18.28
CA LYS A 793 -58.49 -59.09 -16.95
C LYS A 793 -57.46 -57.98 -16.73
N ASP A 794 -57.95 -56.83 -16.27
CA ASP A 794 -57.07 -55.76 -15.80
C ASP A 794 -56.47 -56.14 -14.44
N ARG A 795 -55.14 -56.15 -14.38
CA ARG A 795 -54.35 -56.45 -13.20
C ARG A 795 -53.06 -55.64 -13.26
N GLY A 796 -52.72 -54.97 -12.16
CA GLY A 796 -51.42 -54.32 -11.96
C GLY A 796 -50.26 -55.29 -11.76
N LEU A 797 -50.19 -56.40 -12.52
CA LEU A 797 -49.06 -57.34 -12.50
C LEU A 797 -47.80 -56.60 -12.94
N TYR A 798 -46.69 -56.85 -12.24
CA TYR A 798 -45.50 -56.00 -12.35
C TYR A 798 -44.96 -55.88 -13.79
N VAL A 799 -44.91 -57.01 -14.53
CA VAL A 799 -44.35 -57.04 -15.88
C VAL A 799 -45.26 -56.39 -16.93
N THR A 800 -46.59 -56.44 -16.76
CA THR A 800 -47.53 -55.77 -17.68
C THR A 800 -47.82 -54.31 -17.31
N LYS A 801 -47.52 -53.92 -16.07
CA LYS A 801 -47.66 -52.55 -15.57
C LYS A 801 -46.47 -51.66 -15.91
N ASN A 802 -45.24 -52.16 -15.75
CA ASN A 802 -44.02 -51.33 -15.83
C ASN A 802 -43.33 -51.35 -17.21
N THR A 803 -43.90 -52.07 -18.18
CA THR A 803 -43.45 -52.06 -19.58
C THR A 803 -43.98 -50.86 -20.36
N ASN A 804 -43.17 -50.35 -21.28
CA ASN A 804 -43.41 -49.11 -22.04
C ASN A 804 -44.10 -49.34 -23.40
N MET A 805 -44.37 -50.60 -23.76
CA MET A 805 -45.00 -51.03 -25.00
C MET A 805 -46.26 -51.86 -24.69
N PRO A 806 -47.11 -52.20 -25.68
CA PRO A 806 -48.15 -53.21 -25.51
C PRO A 806 -47.59 -54.47 -24.84
N SER A 807 -48.28 -54.97 -23.81
CA SER A 807 -47.77 -56.08 -23.02
C SER A 807 -48.88 -56.93 -22.43
N ILE A 808 -48.77 -58.25 -22.58
CA ILE A 808 -49.71 -59.21 -21.97
C ILE A 808 -48.98 -60.29 -21.19
N LEU A 809 -49.68 -60.84 -20.20
CA LEU A 809 -49.35 -62.12 -19.58
C LEU A 809 -50.48 -63.10 -19.94
N LEU A 810 -50.13 -64.26 -20.50
CA LEU A 810 -51.08 -65.30 -20.89
C LEU A 810 -50.97 -66.49 -19.95
N GLU A 811 -52.08 -66.83 -19.31
CA GLU A 811 -52.27 -68.10 -18.62
C GLU A 811 -52.78 -69.14 -19.62
N GLY A 812 -51.91 -70.06 -20.03
CA GLY A 812 -52.22 -71.03 -21.09
C GLY A 812 -53.10 -72.21 -20.66
N GLY A 813 -53.53 -72.27 -19.40
CA GLY A 813 -54.30 -73.37 -18.81
C GLY A 813 -53.91 -73.58 -17.34
N PHE A 814 -54.59 -74.49 -16.64
CA PHE A 814 -54.36 -74.79 -15.22
C PHE A 814 -53.54 -76.07 -15.02
N LEU A 815 -52.37 -75.95 -14.39
CA LEU A 815 -51.47 -77.09 -14.12
C LEU A 815 -52.01 -78.09 -13.08
N THR A 816 -52.96 -77.66 -12.24
CA THR A 816 -53.69 -78.53 -11.30
C THR A 816 -54.83 -79.30 -11.96
N ASN A 817 -55.22 -78.95 -13.19
CA ASN A 817 -56.24 -79.68 -13.93
C ASN A 817 -55.64 -80.86 -14.70
N SER A 818 -56.08 -82.07 -14.35
CA SER A 818 -55.56 -83.32 -14.91
C SER A 818 -55.81 -83.53 -16.40
N ASP A 819 -56.71 -82.79 -17.04
CA ASP A 819 -56.96 -82.90 -18.48
C ASP A 819 -56.28 -81.79 -19.27
N GLU A 820 -56.12 -80.60 -18.70
CA GLU A 820 -55.32 -79.54 -19.31
C GLU A 820 -53.83 -79.89 -19.27
N ILE A 821 -53.29 -80.38 -18.14
CA ILE A 821 -51.87 -80.75 -18.05
C ILE A 821 -51.46 -81.78 -19.11
N LYS A 822 -52.31 -82.79 -19.40
CA LYS A 822 -52.08 -83.79 -20.46
C LYS A 822 -51.95 -83.14 -21.84
N LYS A 823 -52.82 -82.17 -22.15
CA LYS A 823 -52.75 -81.39 -23.40
C LYS A 823 -51.51 -80.52 -23.43
N LEU A 824 -51.22 -79.79 -22.36
CA LEU A 824 -50.12 -78.84 -22.30
C LEU A 824 -48.73 -79.51 -22.37
N THR A 825 -48.61 -80.74 -21.88
CA THR A 825 -47.37 -81.54 -22.03
C THR A 825 -47.25 -82.29 -23.35
N ASP A 826 -48.32 -82.40 -24.15
CA ASP A 826 -48.27 -83.07 -25.45
C ASP A 826 -47.57 -82.19 -26.51
N PRO A 827 -46.45 -82.63 -27.13
CA PRO A 827 -45.72 -81.81 -28.09
C PRO A 827 -46.55 -81.34 -29.29
N SER A 828 -47.49 -82.16 -29.78
CA SER A 828 -48.33 -81.80 -30.95
C SER A 828 -49.39 -80.75 -30.61
N PHE A 829 -49.88 -80.75 -29.37
CA PHE A 829 -50.80 -79.75 -28.85
C PHE A 829 -50.08 -78.43 -28.55
N GLN A 830 -48.87 -78.49 -27.99
CA GLN A 830 -48.00 -77.33 -27.83
C GLN A 830 -47.79 -76.62 -29.17
N ASP A 831 -47.49 -77.35 -30.24
CA ASP A 831 -47.23 -76.75 -31.57
C ASP A 831 -48.49 -76.07 -32.15
N LYS A 832 -49.67 -76.68 -32.00
CA LYS A 832 -50.96 -76.07 -32.40
C LYS A 832 -51.24 -74.80 -31.62
N MET A 833 -51.05 -74.84 -30.30
CA MET A 833 -51.30 -73.71 -29.40
C MET A 833 -50.32 -72.56 -29.66
N VAL A 834 -49.03 -72.87 -29.81
CA VAL A 834 -47.99 -71.91 -30.18
C VAL A 834 -48.28 -71.27 -31.54
N LYS A 835 -48.69 -72.05 -32.55
CA LYS A 835 -49.03 -71.50 -33.86
C LYS A 835 -50.20 -70.51 -33.77
N ILE A 836 -51.23 -70.82 -33.00
CA ILE A 836 -52.37 -69.90 -32.80
C ILE A 836 -51.92 -68.61 -32.12
N ILE A 837 -51.14 -68.69 -31.04
CA ILE A 837 -50.58 -67.51 -30.35
C ILE A 837 -49.73 -66.67 -31.31
N GLY A 838 -48.82 -67.32 -32.04
CA GLY A 838 -47.93 -66.67 -33.00
C GLY A 838 -48.65 -66.02 -34.17
N ASP A 839 -49.72 -66.64 -34.68
CA ASP A 839 -50.55 -66.04 -35.74
C ASP A 839 -51.31 -64.80 -35.25
N SER A 840 -51.81 -64.81 -34.01
CA SER A 840 -52.43 -63.62 -33.38
C SER A 840 -51.41 -62.52 -33.09
N VAL A 841 -50.21 -62.86 -32.61
CA VAL A 841 -49.10 -61.92 -32.38
C VAL A 841 -48.63 -61.28 -33.68
N ARG A 842 -48.44 -62.06 -34.76
CA ARG A 842 -48.15 -61.56 -36.10
C ARG A 842 -49.24 -60.58 -36.57
N ALA A 843 -50.51 -60.98 -36.49
CA ALA A 843 -51.65 -60.15 -36.88
C ALA A 843 -51.85 -58.89 -36.01
N PHE A 844 -51.08 -58.74 -34.93
CA PHE A 844 -50.99 -57.53 -34.13
C PHE A 844 -49.79 -56.66 -34.53
N LEU A 845 -48.62 -57.27 -34.73
CA LEU A 845 -47.39 -56.57 -35.12
C LEU A 845 -47.40 -56.04 -36.57
N ASP A 846 -48.22 -56.63 -37.45
CA ASP A 846 -48.36 -56.22 -38.86
C ASP A 846 -49.43 -55.11 -39.09
N LYS A 847 -50.01 -54.53 -38.03
CA LYS A 847 -51.01 -53.45 -38.08
C LYS A 847 -50.36 -52.07 -37.96
#